data_AF-A0A517X327-F1
#
_entry.id   AF-A0A517X327-F1
#
_cell.length_a   1.000
_cell.length_b   1.000
_cell.length_c   1.000
_cell.angle_alpha   90.00
_cell.angle_beta   90.00
_cell.angle_gamma   90.00
#
_symmetry.space_group_name_H-M   'P 1'
#
loop_
_entity.id
_entity.type
_entity.pdbx_description
1 polymer ?
#
loop_
_entity_poly.entity_id
_entity_poly.type
_entity_poly.pdbx_seq_one_letter_code
_entity_poly.pdbx_strand_id
1 'polypeptide(L)'
;MFRFHWLTSLRNKLRADSTRHIQSERKYARQRSLRVATAFVSRTAAERLEDRTLLTVFTVVNTNDSDTGSLREAIEQANASAGADTISFDASLAGQTIVLTDELLISDDVTIIGLGANQLTISGNNNNRIFNIDDSSTETEVIVELSGLSLINGHSDNGGAILNYENLTITDSILSGNNVAELQYDDSTVNNGGGVHNIRGALTINNSTFTNNSANDGGGVYNRNGTVTVTNSTFSENSATTSRGDGGGIYNYDGNLIVNHSTFSENSATNGAGIHFNSSYVNSGPVPNLVMDITNSTFLKNSATSGGGIYFESPYKNDSHMASVMNSTFSENIVSGNGAGIHFDSGKAFVFNSTFAGNISDRIGGGISNRWTTLTIKNSSFNQNSARLYGGGISNGGFFYYESGGNLSLINSTLSENSSSNNGGALYSSLGIVEIVNSTLSGNSAIFTGGAIYTRRFEGPTAVNIISSTITGNTANYVGGFYTSSTPFSIINSIIAGNPTNDSNPQNSISITHSNSTTSSIIQDSIVGLLDPVLRDNGGPTKTHALLPGSNAINSGDNSAIVDAEIDTDQRGSTFNRIFGGVVDLGAYEVQVFHSQIDLKVVNSKTSTLSNGESNSLPDNLGWIDEWSSYWLEIWISTPSTTDLEILSAAFNMSYNTSITTATSIEYGAAFTLNQSGTINDVTGTIQNLSAETGLSDVGDDQHVLFARIRFESTSDDAVNLDLQGRNLNPQSPEFLIGQSEIVFTGSSPIEEAYGPSPETLIYANPYDLNDDDAINFRDLMLFASVYNTIPSESSSDYSWFADLNQSDRVNFKDLVLFASNYGKRKLDHPTIVYPQNFPHAWNNQLLVDTTQGEPQLAPETLSQSTADTALNNVVEHVSPQLNPSQNETLEQIDIQVVDLEGNTLGRAVSGTIYIDANAAGYGWFVDATPGDNSEFQVESQLSLIALPETDAAGHVDLWSVIMHELGHLLGYEHEDTGLMQDTLPPGVRRLPDWELNIDLGNNSLPEEADSFFLTIQDQTNLVPF
;
A
#
# COMPACT_ATOMS: atom_id res chain seq x y z
N MET A 1 48.60 -60.94 7.48
CA MET A 1 48.44 -60.28 6.16
C MET A 1 47.05 -60.62 5.66
N PHE A 2 46.16 -59.69 5.30
CA PHE A 2 46.12 -58.23 5.56
C PHE A 2 44.76 -57.88 6.19
N ARG A 3 44.66 -56.78 6.95
CA ARG A 3 43.44 -56.42 7.71
C ARG A 3 42.55 -55.46 6.91
N PHE A 4 41.41 -55.95 6.43
CA PHE A 4 40.35 -55.11 5.86
C PHE A 4 39.77 -54.17 6.93
N HIS A 5 39.94 -52.85 6.74
CA HIS A 5 39.56 -51.84 7.75
C HIS A 5 38.05 -51.49 7.77
N TRP A 6 37.29 -51.93 6.77
CA TRP A 6 35.89 -51.54 6.54
C TRP A 6 34.93 -51.97 7.67
N LEU A 7 35.10 -53.18 8.21
CA LEU A 7 34.24 -53.73 9.28
C LEU A 7 34.37 -53.02 10.64
N THR A 8 35.47 -52.29 10.87
CA THR A 8 35.64 -51.42 12.06
C THR A 8 34.91 -50.09 11.90
N SER A 9 34.84 -49.55 10.67
CA SER A 9 34.14 -48.29 10.40
C SER A 9 32.63 -48.43 10.60
N LEU A 10 32.03 -49.48 10.04
CA LEU A 10 30.60 -49.76 10.18
C LEU A 10 30.19 -49.96 11.65
N ARG A 11 31.06 -50.58 12.47
CA ARG A 11 30.81 -50.83 13.90
C ARG A 11 30.97 -49.59 14.79
N ASN A 12 31.61 -48.53 14.28
CA ASN A 12 31.70 -47.23 14.97
C ASN A 12 30.53 -46.30 14.58
N LYS A 13 30.10 -46.26 13.30
CA LYS A 13 28.88 -45.52 12.91
C LYS A 13 27.65 -46.03 13.69
N LEU A 14 27.39 -47.34 13.66
CA LEU A 14 26.29 -47.99 14.39
C LEU A 14 26.37 -47.90 15.94
N ARG A 15 27.34 -47.19 16.51
CA ARG A 15 27.43 -46.88 17.95
C ARG A 15 27.48 -45.38 18.27
N ALA A 16 27.49 -44.50 17.27
CA ALA A 16 27.34 -43.06 17.43
C ALA A 16 25.87 -42.63 17.24
N ASP A 17 25.21 -43.16 16.21
CA ASP A 17 23.90 -42.65 15.77
C ASP A 17 22.78 -43.02 16.77
N SER A 18 22.89 -44.17 17.44
CA SER A 18 21.90 -44.65 18.42
C SER A 18 21.96 -43.94 19.79
N THR A 19 22.93 -43.06 20.05
CA THR A 19 23.09 -42.37 21.35
C THR A 19 23.07 -40.85 21.26
N ARG A 20 23.07 -40.25 20.06
CA ARG A 20 22.78 -38.81 19.88
C ARG A 20 21.30 -38.53 19.56
N HIS A 21 20.65 -39.30 18.68
CA HIS A 21 19.25 -39.03 18.29
C HIS A 21 18.22 -39.13 19.43
N ILE A 22 18.50 -39.95 20.45
CA ILE A 22 17.56 -40.19 21.57
C ILE A 22 17.68 -39.12 22.69
N GLN A 23 18.64 -38.18 22.59
CA GLN A 23 18.80 -37.08 23.55
C GLN A 23 18.39 -35.69 23.02
N SER A 24 18.33 -35.48 21.71
CA SER A 24 17.81 -34.23 21.11
C SER A 24 16.29 -34.14 21.21
N GLU A 25 15.57 -35.15 20.71
CA GLU A 25 14.10 -35.16 20.62
C GLU A 25 13.42 -35.08 22.00
N ARG A 26 14.03 -35.70 23.03
CA ARG A 26 13.53 -35.66 24.41
C ARG A 26 13.69 -34.33 25.14
N LYS A 27 14.35 -33.33 24.53
CA LYS A 27 14.40 -31.96 25.07
C LYS A 27 13.43 -31.02 24.35
N TYR A 28 13.26 -31.14 23.03
CA TYR A 28 12.35 -30.29 22.26
C TYR A 28 10.87 -30.69 22.36
N ALA A 29 10.56 -31.99 22.50
CA ALA A 29 9.17 -32.47 22.63
C ALA A 29 8.50 -32.20 23.99
N ARG A 30 9.04 -31.27 24.81
CA ARG A 30 8.55 -31.02 26.19
C ARG A 30 8.24 -29.56 26.54
N GLN A 31 8.29 -28.64 25.57
CA GLN A 31 7.89 -27.23 25.76
C GLN A 31 6.71 -26.77 24.87
N ARG A 32 6.25 -27.59 23.90
CA ARG A 32 5.18 -27.17 22.95
C ARG A 32 3.85 -27.94 23.06
N SER A 33 3.60 -28.63 24.18
CA SER A 33 2.32 -29.32 24.41
C SER A 33 2.04 -29.58 25.90
N LEU A 34 1.44 -28.60 26.60
CA LEU A 34 0.81 -28.81 27.92
C LEU A 34 -0.16 -27.69 28.35
N ARG A 35 -1.14 -27.33 27.49
CA ARG A 35 -2.42 -26.76 27.96
C ARG A 35 -3.43 -27.90 28.12
N VAL A 36 -4.15 -27.91 29.25
CA VAL A 36 -5.33 -28.73 29.59
C VAL A 36 -5.20 -30.27 29.44
N ALA A 37 -4.85 -30.95 30.54
CA ALA A 37 -5.20 -32.36 30.77
C ALA A 37 -5.32 -32.66 32.28
N THR A 38 -6.54 -32.79 32.80
CA THR A 38 -6.81 -33.06 34.23
C THR A 38 -6.61 -34.52 34.60
N ALA A 39 -5.80 -34.81 35.64
CA ALA A 39 -5.64 -36.15 36.20
C ALA A 39 -5.49 -36.13 37.74
N PHE A 40 -6.51 -36.61 38.46
CA PHE A 40 -6.52 -36.72 39.92
C PHE A 40 -5.55 -37.79 40.45
N VAL A 41 -4.67 -37.42 41.38
CA VAL A 41 -4.12 -38.34 42.40
C VAL A 41 -4.07 -37.62 43.75
N SER A 42 -4.80 -38.13 44.74
CA SER A 42 -4.99 -37.44 46.01
C SER A 42 -3.74 -37.43 46.91
N ARG A 43 -3.38 -36.24 47.39
CA ARG A 43 -2.77 -36.06 48.73
C ARG A 43 -3.51 -34.97 49.47
N THR A 44 -3.92 -35.26 50.70
CA THR A 44 -4.62 -34.32 51.59
C THR A 44 -3.64 -33.28 52.14
N ALA A 45 -3.42 -32.21 51.39
CA ALA A 45 -3.15 -30.90 51.96
C ALA A 45 -4.48 -30.11 51.96
N ALA A 46 -4.69 -29.25 52.95
CA ALA A 46 -5.77 -28.28 52.87
C ALA A 46 -5.27 -27.12 52.00
N GLU A 47 -5.69 -27.10 50.74
CA GLU A 47 -5.65 -25.89 49.93
C GLU A 47 -6.38 -24.78 50.71
N ARG A 48 -5.80 -23.58 50.75
CA ARG A 48 -6.57 -22.41 51.17
C ARG A 48 -7.65 -22.21 50.10
N LEU A 49 -8.86 -21.91 50.54
CA LEU A 49 -9.79 -21.19 49.67
C LEU A 49 -9.13 -19.84 49.40
N GLU A 50 -8.67 -19.68 48.17
CA GLU A 50 -8.20 -18.41 47.62
C GLU A 50 -9.41 -17.46 47.60
N ASP A 51 -9.22 -16.22 48.04
CA ASP A 51 -10.35 -15.34 48.34
C ASP A 51 -11.14 -15.05 47.05
N ARG A 52 -12.41 -15.43 47.07
CA ARG A 52 -13.39 -15.05 46.04
C ARG A 52 -13.87 -13.65 46.35
N THR A 53 -13.01 -12.67 46.11
CA THR A 53 -13.44 -11.29 45.89
C THR A 53 -14.48 -11.29 44.77
N LEU A 54 -15.47 -10.40 44.90
CA LEU A 54 -16.32 -10.01 43.79
C LEU A 54 -15.56 -8.90 43.08
N LEU A 55 -15.42 -8.98 41.76
CA LEU A 55 -14.95 -7.84 40.95
C LEU A 55 -15.83 -6.63 41.31
N THR A 56 -15.25 -5.56 41.80
CA THR A 56 -15.99 -4.33 42.09
C THR A 56 -16.14 -3.58 40.78
N VAL A 57 -17.38 -3.20 40.46
CA VAL A 57 -17.68 -2.44 39.25
C VAL A 57 -17.99 -1.01 39.64
N PHE A 58 -17.14 -0.10 39.19
CA PHE A 58 -17.35 1.33 39.30
C PHE A 58 -17.89 1.87 37.98
N THR A 59 -18.79 2.86 38.03
CA THR A 59 -19.40 3.46 36.84
C THR A 59 -19.26 4.97 36.91
N VAL A 60 -18.57 5.51 35.91
CA VAL A 60 -18.44 6.95 35.66
C VAL A 60 -19.73 7.45 35.02
N VAL A 61 -20.31 8.52 35.58
CA VAL A 61 -21.65 9.03 35.23
C VAL A 61 -21.67 10.52 34.89
N ASN A 62 -20.51 11.18 34.88
CA ASN A 62 -20.35 12.57 34.46
C ASN A 62 -18.94 12.84 33.92
N THR A 63 -18.77 13.98 33.24
CA THR A 63 -17.51 14.42 32.62
C THR A 63 -16.60 15.25 33.53
N ASN A 64 -16.93 15.37 34.82
CA ASN A 64 -16.09 16.12 35.75
C ASN A 64 -14.79 15.36 36.03
N ASP A 65 -13.70 16.10 36.24
CA ASP A 65 -12.40 15.55 36.65
C ASP A 65 -12.33 15.14 38.14
N SER A 66 -13.33 15.53 38.92
CA SER A 66 -13.45 15.23 40.36
C SER A 66 -14.91 15.33 40.81
N ASP A 67 -15.16 15.23 42.12
CA ASP A 67 -16.47 14.99 42.73
C ASP A 67 -17.10 13.63 42.31
N THR A 68 -18.23 13.27 42.93
CA THR A 68 -18.79 11.92 42.84
C THR A 68 -19.29 11.55 41.45
N GLY A 69 -18.94 10.34 41.00
CA GLY A 69 -19.27 9.82 39.67
C GLY A 69 -18.31 10.23 38.56
N SER A 70 -17.18 10.86 38.91
CA SER A 70 -16.07 11.16 37.99
C SER A 70 -15.18 9.92 37.73
N LEU A 71 -14.37 9.97 36.67
CA LEU A 71 -13.35 8.95 36.40
C LEU A 71 -12.30 8.88 37.51
N ARG A 72 -11.91 10.04 38.07
CA ARG A 72 -10.95 10.13 39.17
C ARG A 72 -11.46 9.45 40.43
N GLU A 73 -12.73 9.68 40.81
CA GLU A 73 -13.34 8.99 41.96
C GLU A 73 -13.41 7.46 41.73
N ALA A 74 -13.70 7.01 40.50
CA ALA A 74 -13.73 5.58 40.17
C ALA A 74 -12.34 4.90 40.28
N ILE A 75 -11.27 5.58 39.84
CA ILE A 75 -9.89 5.09 39.97
C ILE A 75 -9.41 5.13 41.43
N GLU A 76 -9.72 6.20 42.17
CA GLU A 76 -9.45 6.28 43.62
C GLU A 76 -10.16 5.17 44.42
N GLN A 77 -11.36 4.75 43.98
CA GLN A 77 -12.08 3.63 44.59
C GLN A 77 -11.47 2.26 44.22
N ALA A 78 -11.02 2.06 42.97
CA ALA A 78 -10.31 0.85 42.55
C ALA A 78 -8.98 0.67 43.31
N ASN A 79 -8.14 1.71 43.35
CA ASN A 79 -6.87 1.70 44.10
C ASN A 79 -7.04 1.52 45.62
N ALA A 80 -8.25 1.67 46.16
CA ALA A 80 -8.59 1.47 47.58
C ALA A 80 -9.37 0.18 47.86
N SER A 81 -9.71 -0.56 46.80
CA SER A 81 -10.23 -1.92 46.83
C SER A 81 -9.08 -2.92 47.02
N ALA A 82 -9.23 -4.19 46.65
CA ALA A 82 -8.17 -5.18 46.78
C ALA A 82 -8.23 -6.27 45.69
N GLY A 83 -7.36 -6.12 44.69
CA GLY A 83 -7.29 -6.96 43.49
C GLY A 83 -8.36 -6.63 42.45
N ALA A 84 -8.22 -7.25 41.28
CA ALA A 84 -8.89 -6.90 40.03
C ALA A 84 -10.31 -6.34 40.13
N ASP A 85 -10.46 -5.07 39.72
CA ASP A 85 -11.72 -4.35 39.61
C ASP A 85 -12.02 -3.92 38.16
N THR A 86 -13.20 -3.35 37.93
CA THR A 86 -13.63 -2.90 36.59
C THR A 86 -14.22 -1.50 36.63
N ILE A 87 -13.72 -0.61 35.78
CA ILE A 87 -14.28 0.73 35.56
C ILE A 87 -15.05 0.74 34.25
N SER A 88 -16.25 1.30 34.30
CA SER A 88 -17.22 1.40 33.20
C SER A 88 -17.74 2.82 33.07
N PHE A 89 -18.32 3.18 31.94
CA PHE A 89 -18.92 4.50 31.70
C PHE A 89 -20.41 4.35 31.41
N ASP A 90 -21.23 5.27 31.91
CA ASP A 90 -22.64 5.34 31.57
C ASP A 90 -22.81 5.76 30.10
N ALA A 91 -23.80 5.17 29.40
CA ALA A 91 -24.03 5.43 27.99
C ALA A 91 -24.38 6.90 27.66
N SER A 92 -24.79 7.70 28.65
CA SER A 92 -24.94 9.16 28.51
C SER A 92 -23.63 9.92 28.29
N LEU A 93 -22.47 9.26 28.44
CA LEU A 93 -21.15 9.81 28.14
C LEU A 93 -20.69 9.54 26.69
N ALA A 94 -21.54 8.95 25.85
CA ALA A 94 -21.24 8.78 24.43
C ALA A 94 -21.10 10.15 23.72
N GLY A 95 -20.04 10.30 22.93
CA GLY A 95 -19.67 11.55 22.27
C GLY A 95 -19.13 12.64 23.21
N GLN A 96 -18.78 12.30 24.46
CA GLN A 96 -18.29 13.27 25.45
C GLN A 96 -16.77 13.21 25.67
N THR A 97 -16.22 14.33 26.12
CA THR A 97 -14.81 14.46 26.54
C THR A 97 -14.70 14.70 28.04
N ILE A 98 -13.92 13.88 28.72
CA ILE A 98 -13.46 14.11 30.10
C ILE A 98 -12.13 14.88 30.01
N VAL A 99 -12.06 16.08 30.60
CA VAL A 99 -10.87 16.95 30.55
C VAL A 99 -10.19 16.96 31.91
N LEU A 100 -8.95 16.48 31.98
CA LEU A 100 -8.22 16.27 33.23
C LEU A 100 -7.48 17.53 33.70
N THR A 101 -7.48 17.79 35.00
CA THR A 101 -6.72 18.89 35.63
C THR A 101 -5.40 18.45 36.27
N ASP A 102 -5.21 17.15 36.49
CA ASP A 102 -3.99 16.48 36.96
C ASP A 102 -3.97 15.02 36.42
N GLU A 103 -2.88 14.26 36.57
CA GLU A 103 -2.81 12.88 36.08
C GLU A 103 -3.66 11.88 36.89
N LEU A 104 -3.95 10.71 36.32
CA LEU A 104 -4.66 9.61 36.98
C LEU A 104 -3.69 8.47 37.34
N LEU A 105 -3.42 8.29 38.63
CA LEU A 105 -2.59 7.20 39.15
C LEU A 105 -3.39 5.90 39.23
N ILE A 106 -2.85 4.80 38.70
CA ILE A 106 -3.36 3.43 38.83
C ILE A 106 -2.33 2.59 39.58
N SER A 107 -2.75 1.91 40.66
CA SER A 107 -1.86 1.20 41.60
C SER A 107 -2.41 -0.14 42.14
N ASP A 108 -3.47 -0.68 41.55
CA ASP A 108 -3.96 -2.07 41.73
C ASP A 108 -4.59 -2.54 40.40
N ASP A 109 -4.84 -3.85 40.27
CA ASP A 109 -5.35 -4.48 39.05
C ASP A 109 -6.68 -3.85 38.58
N VAL A 110 -6.75 -3.38 37.33
CA VAL A 110 -7.98 -2.73 36.81
C VAL A 110 -8.19 -2.92 35.31
N THR A 111 -9.42 -3.30 34.93
CA THR A 111 -9.91 -3.23 33.54
C THR A 111 -10.78 -1.99 33.37
N ILE A 112 -10.39 -1.07 32.49
CA ILE A 112 -11.16 0.13 32.12
C ILE A 112 -11.80 -0.09 30.75
N ILE A 113 -13.14 -0.07 30.72
CA ILE A 113 -13.96 -0.35 29.53
C ILE A 113 -14.72 0.92 29.14
N GLY A 114 -14.19 1.62 28.14
CA GLY A 114 -14.82 2.76 27.49
C GLY A 114 -15.99 2.38 26.58
N LEU A 115 -16.59 3.39 25.95
CA LEU A 115 -17.76 3.24 25.07
C LEU A 115 -17.38 2.90 23.60
N GLY A 116 -16.07 2.88 23.30
CA GLY A 116 -15.51 2.85 21.95
C GLY A 116 -14.69 4.12 21.71
N ALA A 117 -13.55 4.00 21.01
CA ALA A 117 -12.62 5.13 20.86
C ALA A 117 -13.23 6.36 20.15
N ASN A 118 -14.21 6.16 19.27
CA ASN A 118 -14.97 7.22 18.63
C ASN A 118 -16.13 7.79 19.48
N GLN A 119 -16.33 7.30 20.70
CA GLN A 119 -17.47 7.62 21.57
C GLN A 119 -17.07 8.12 22.96
N LEU A 120 -15.81 8.01 23.38
CA LEU A 120 -15.37 8.52 24.68
C LEU A 120 -13.92 8.99 24.64
N THR A 121 -13.73 10.28 24.92
CA THR A 121 -12.42 10.93 24.93
C THR A 121 -11.99 11.28 26.35
N ILE A 122 -10.75 10.98 26.69
CA ILE A 122 -10.07 11.46 27.91
C ILE A 122 -8.92 12.35 27.44
N SER A 123 -8.91 13.61 27.89
CA SER A 123 -7.98 14.65 27.44
C SER A 123 -7.06 15.11 28.55
N GLY A 124 -5.75 15.03 28.32
CA GLY A 124 -4.71 15.62 29.18
C GLY A 124 -4.60 17.15 29.06
N ASN A 125 -5.49 17.77 28.27
CA ASN A 125 -5.67 19.22 28.16
C ASN A 125 -4.41 20.01 27.73
N ASN A 126 -3.50 19.37 26.99
CA ASN A 126 -2.18 19.89 26.59
C ASN A 126 -1.28 20.30 27.77
N ASN A 127 -1.53 19.78 28.98
CA ASN A 127 -0.85 20.23 30.20
C ASN A 127 -0.50 19.10 31.18
N ASN A 128 -1.18 17.96 31.10
CA ASN A 128 -1.05 16.86 32.06
C ASN A 128 -0.88 15.51 31.35
N ARG A 129 -0.20 14.56 32.00
CA ARG A 129 -0.28 13.14 31.65
C ARG A 129 -1.70 12.62 31.89
N ILE A 130 -2.15 11.63 31.12
CA ILE A 130 -3.47 11.01 31.32
C ILE A 130 -3.37 9.92 32.41
N PHE A 131 -2.55 8.90 32.19
CA PHE A 131 -2.39 7.77 33.13
C PHE A 131 -0.93 7.60 33.59
N ASN A 132 -0.76 7.37 34.89
CA ASN A 132 0.49 6.94 35.51
C ASN A 132 0.25 5.58 36.17
N ILE A 133 0.96 4.55 35.75
CA ILE A 133 0.75 3.16 36.20
C ILE A 133 2.01 2.70 36.96
N ASP A 134 1.90 2.71 38.29
CA ASP A 134 2.97 2.42 39.26
C ASP A 134 2.35 2.09 40.64
N ASP A 135 2.65 0.91 41.22
CA ASP A 135 2.38 0.63 42.64
C ASP A 135 3.54 1.06 43.56
N SER A 136 4.59 1.65 42.99
CA SER A 136 5.88 2.01 43.60
C SER A 136 6.66 0.81 44.17
N SER A 137 6.38 -0.39 43.69
CA SER A 137 7.11 -1.63 43.96
C SER A 137 8.01 -2.02 42.77
N THR A 138 8.82 -3.06 42.96
CA THR A 138 9.47 -3.79 41.85
C THR A 138 9.50 -5.30 42.11
N GLU A 139 8.68 -5.77 43.06
CA GLU A 139 8.56 -7.15 43.55
C GLU A 139 7.11 -7.68 43.40
N THR A 140 6.19 -6.81 42.99
CA THR A 140 4.81 -7.06 42.56
C THR A 140 4.70 -6.71 41.07
N GLU A 141 3.62 -7.13 40.43
CA GLU A 141 3.25 -6.77 39.05
C GLU A 141 1.75 -6.45 39.06
N VAL A 142 1.35 -5.28 38.57
CA VAL A 142 -0.05 -4.89 38.36
C VAL A 142 -0.47 -5.17 36.92
N ILE A 143 -1.73 -5.56 36.71
CA ILE A 143 -2.33 -5.79 35.39
C ILE A 143 -3.35 -4.68 35.11
N VAL A 144 -3.08 -3.87 34.08
CA VAL A 144 -3.99 -2.83 33.60
C VAL A 144 -4.44 -3.15 32.18
N GLU A 145 -5.76 -3.15 31.97
CA GLU A 145 -6.39 -3.34 30.67
C GLU A 145 -7.19 -2.09 30.30
N LEU A 146 -6.81 -1.39 29.23
CA LEU A 146 -7.50 -0.22 28.69
C LEU A 146 -8.19 -0.61 27.37
N SER A 147 -9.50 -0.36 27.27
CA SER A 147 -10.29 -0.73 26.09
C SER A 147 -11.32 0.32 25.69
N GLY A 148 -11.47 0.58 24.39
CA GLY A 148 -12.53 1.44 23.86
C GLY A 148 -12.42 2.93 24.24
N LEU A 149 -11.21 3.48 24.28
CA LEU A 149 -10.93 4.87 24.71
C LEU A 149 -10.19 5.67 23.63
N SER A 150 -10.45 6.97 23.56
CA SER A 150 -9.56 7.94 22.92
C SER A 150 -8.81 8.74 23.99
N LEU A 151 -7.48 8.69 23.95
CA LEU A 151 -6.57 9.33 24.91
C LEU A 151 -5.78 10.41 24.17
N ILE A 152 -6.11 11.68 24.43
CA ILE A 152 -5.61 12.80 23.60
C ILE A 152 -4.96 13.93 24.40
N ASN A 153 -4.09 14.67 23.71
CA ASN A 153 -3.51 15.92 24.22
C ASN A 153 -2.85 15.77 25.60
N GLY A 154 -2.31 14.59 25.90
CA GLY A 154 -1.51 14.32 27.08
C GLY A 154 -0.13 14.95 26.97
N HIS A 155 0.29 15.70 27.98
CA HIS A 155 1.56 16.43 27.99
C HIS A 155 2.38 16.13 29.25
N SER A 156 3.64 15.73 29.11
CA SER A 156 4.49 15.34 30.24
C SER A 156 6.00 15.46 29.95
N ASP A 157 6.84 15.21 30.96
CA ASP A 157 8.29 15.03 30.80
C ASP A 157 8.65 13.62 30.27
N ASN A 158 7.77 12.64 30.49
CA ASN A 158 7.94 11.22 30.15
C ASN A 158 6.56 10.60 29.95
N GLY A 159 6.25 9.95 28.83
CA GLY A 159 4.92 9.37 28.59
C GLY A 159 3.80 10.43 28.52
N GLY A 160 3.54 11.00 27.35
CA GLY A 160 2.57 12.09 27.18
C GLY A 160 1.14 11.68 27.56
N ALA A 161 0.61 10.59 26.98
CA ALA A 161 -0.63 9.99 27.50
C ALA A 161 -0.35 9.08 28.70
N ILE A 162 0.57 8.12 28.56
CA ILE A 162 0.78 7.06 29.56
C ILE A 162 2.26 6.91 29.92
N LEU A 163 2.54 6.89 31.23
CA LEU A 163 3.77 6.34 31.79
C LEU A 163 3.43 5.01 32.49
N ASN A 164 4.14 3.95 32.14
CA ASN A 164 3.86 2.59 32.62
C ASN A 164 5.13 1.89 33.14
N TYR A 165 5.08 1.39 34.37
CA TYR A 165 6.09 0.50 34.95
C TYR A 165 5.65 -0.99 34.99
N GLU A 166 4.36 -1.24 34.72
CA GLU A 166 3.63 -2.49 35.02
C GLU A 166 3.19 -3.24 33.75
N ASN A 167 2.28 -4.22 33.86
CA ASN A 167 1.76 -4.94 32.70
C ASN A 167 0.52 -4.23 32.12
N LEU A 168 0.68 -3.58 30.96
CA LEU A 168 -0.35 -2.79 30.29
C LEU A 168 -0.83 -3.45 28.99
N THR A 169 -2.13 -3.61 28.85
CA THR A 169 -2.79 -3.95 27.58
C THR A 169 -3.67 -2.79 27.11
N ILE A 170 -3.47 -2.35 25.87
CA ILE A 170 -4.29 -1.35 25.17
C ILE A 170 -5.01 -2.06 24.01
N THR A 171 -6.34 -1.96 23.95
CA THR A 171 -7.15 -2.60 22.90
C THR A 171 -8.25 -1.64 22.40
N ASP A 172 -8.62 -1.70 21.11
CA ASP A 172 -9.73 -0.93 20.53
C ASP A 172 -9.68 0.58 20.85
N SER A 173 -8.49 1.18 20.90
CA SER A 173 -8.25 2.52 21.46
C SER A 173 -7.43 3.42 20.54
N ILE A 174 -7.57 4.74 20.71
CA ILE A 174 -6.84 5.79 19.99
C ILE A 174 -5.94 6.53 20.98
N LEU A 175 -4.68 6.74 20.61
CA LEU A 175 -3.76 7.65 21.28
C LEU A 175 -3.35 8.72 20.25
N SER A 176 -3.83 9.96 20.42
CA SER A 176 -3.67 11.03 19.43
C SER A 176 -3.16 12.34 20.02
N GLY A 177 -2.20 12.99 19.37
CA GLY A 177 -1.72 14.33 19.74
C GLY A 177 -1.02 14.41 21.11
N ASN A 178 -0.56 13.29 21.65
CA ASN A 178 0.11 13.25 22.95
C ASN A 178 1.60 13.52 22.80
N ASN A 179 2.17 14.34 23.68
CA ASN A 179 3.55 14.78 23.54
C ASN A 179 4.37 14.85 24.84
N VAL A 180 5.68 14.77 24.65
CA VAL A 180 6.69 15.09 25.66
C VAL A 180 7.23 16.51 25.40
N ALA A 181 7.46 17.29 26.46
CA ALA A 181 8.01 18.64 26.34
C ALA A 181 9.42 18.65 25.67
N GLU A 182 9.64 19.54 24.71
CA GLU A 182 10.94 19.67 24.04
C GLU A 182 12.00 20.18 25.04
N LEU A 183 12.90 19.29 25.46
CA LEU A 183 13.98 19.64 26.37
C LEU A 183 15.20 20.09 25.57
N GLN A 184 15.47 21.41 25.60
CA GLN A 184 16.60 22.05 24.93
C GLN A 184 17.98 21.74 25.56
N TYR A 185 18.28 20.48 25.89
CA TYR A 185 19.65 20.06 26.19
C TYR A 185 19.95 18.57 25.94
N ASP A 186 21.22 18.32 25.62
CA ASP A 186 21.85 17.00 25.47
C ASP A 186 22.09 16.34 26.84
N ASP A 187 21.02 15.97 27.53
CA ASP A 187 21.05 15.16 28.76
C ASP A 187 20.40 13.79 28.52
N SER A 188 21.23 12.74 28.50
CA SER A 188 20.84 11.36 28.22
C SER A 188 20.11 10.67 29.38
N THR A 189 19.29 11.41 30.13
CA THR A 189 18.55 10.91 31.32
C THR A 189 17.05 11.22 31.32
N VAL A 190 16.56 11.98 30.34
CA VAL A 190 15.13 12.31 30.15
C VAL A 190 14.57 11.52 28.95
N ASN A 191 13.38 10.93 29.12
CA ASN A 191 12.93 9.81 28.30
C ASN A 191 11.48 10.00 27.83
N ASN A 192 11.32 10.40 26.56
CA ASN A 192 10.77 9.54 25.49
C ASN A 192 9.38 8.88 25.67
N GLY A 193 8.64 8.68 24.58
CA GLY A 193 7.27 8.15 24.60
C GLY A 193 6.22 9.25 24.56
N GLY A 194 5.80 9.69 23.36
CA GLY A 194 4.75 10.71 23.21
C GLY A 194 3.38 10.14 23.56
N GLY A 195 3.02 9.01 22.96
CA GLY A 195 1.86 8.22 23.39
C GLY A 195 2.14 7.48 24.71
N VAL A 196 3.01 6.47 24.66
CA VAL A 196 3.34 5.61 25.82
C VAL A 196 4.84 5.55 26.09
N HIS A 197 5.23 5.73 27.34
CA HIS A 197 6.54 5.32 27.85
C HIS A 197 6.39 4.05 28.71
N ASN A 198 6.94 2.93 28.23
CA ASN A 198 6.96 1.64 28.92
C ASN A 198 8.34 1.34 29.53
N ILE A 199 8.39 1.08 30.83
CA ILE A 199 9.61 0.76 31.58
C ILE A 199 9.48 -0.63 32.20
N ARG A 200 10.32 -1.58 31.76
CA ARG A 200 10.43 -2.98 32.26
C ARG A 200 9.21 -3.89 32.10
N GLY A 201 7.99 -3.37 32.24
CA GLY A 201 6.75 -4.13 32.13
C GLY A 201 6.45 -4.62 30.71
N ALA A 202 5.41 -5.46 30.57
CA ALA A 202 4.91 -5.90 29.27
C ALA A 202 3.87 -4.92 28.73
N LEU A 203 4.07 -4.45 27.50
CA LEU A 203 3.12 -3.61 26.76
C LEU A 203 2.52 -4.41 25.60
N THR A 204 1.21 -4.60 25.63
CA THR A 204 0.45 -5.23 24.55
C THR A 204 -0.47 -4.20 23.90
N ILE A 205 -0.37 -4.02 22.59
CA ILE A 205 -1.18 -3.09 21.80
C ILE A 205 -1.91 -3.90 20.72
N ASN A 206 -3.25 -3.88 20.76
CA ASN A 206 -4.11 -4.62 19.83
C ASN A 206 -5.16 -3.69 19.20
N ASN A 207 -5.41 -3.80 17.89
CA ASN A 207 -6.51 -3.09 17.21
C ASN A 207 -6.62 -1.59 17.60
N SER A 208 -5.48 -0.90 17.68
CA SER A 208 -5.39 0.46 18.24
C SER A 208 -4.57 1.38 17.34
N THR A 209 -4.83 2.69 17.43
CA THR A 209 -4.18 3.70 16.59
C THR A 209 -3.34 4.65 17.44
N PHE A 210 -2.07 4.80 17.09
CA PHE A 210 -1.15 5.81 17.59
C PHE A 210 -0.91 6.81 16.45
N THR A 211 -1.51 8.00 16.52
CA THR A 211 -1.40 9.04 15.48
C THR A 211 -0.90 10.36 16.07
N ASN A 212 -0.05 11.10 15.34
CA ASN A 212 0.39 12.45 15.71
C ASN A 212 1.00 12.58 17.13
N ASN A 213 1.58 11.52 17.68
CA ASN A 213 2.25 11.58 18.99
C ASN A 213 3.73 11.95 18.82
N SER A 214 4.27 12.79 19.71
CA SER A 214 5.61 13.36 19.54
C SER A 214 6.46 13.38 20.81
N ALA A 215 7.73 12.99 20.71
CA ALA A 215 8.67 13.02 21.83
C ALA A 215 10.12 13.20 21.34
N ASN A 216 11.09 13.25 22.25
CA ASN A 216 12.50 13.31 21.87
C ASN A 216 12.90 12.07 21.07
N ASP A 217 12.66 10.89 21.63
CA ASP A 217 12.61 9.58 20.96
C ASP A 217 11.27 8.87 21.28
N GLY A 218 10.86 7.91 20.46
CA GLY A 218 9.64 7.11 20.68
C GLY A 218 8.37 7.95 20.58
N GLY A 219 8.10 8.56 19.42
CA GLY A 219 6.95 9.45 19.23
C GLY A 219 5.63 8.77 19.62
N GLY A 220 5.34 7.61 19.04
CA GLY A 220 4.22 6.76 19.46
C GLY A 220 4.50 6.04 20.79
N VAL A 221 5.54 5.19 20.79
CA VAL A 221 5.94 4.40 21.96
C VAL A 221 7.46 4.45 22.18
N TYR A 222 7.88 4.66 23.42
CA TYR A 222 9.22 4.31 23.89
C TYR A 222 9.14 3.09 24.82
N ASN A 223 9.92 2.06 24.54
CA ASN A 223 10.08 0.89 25.40
C ASN A 223 11.50 0.79 25.92
N ARG A 224 11.65 0.73 27.24
CA ARG A 224 12.93 0.63 27.94
C ARG A 224 12.97 -0.64 28.79
N ASN A 225 13.72 -1.64 28.35
CA ASN A 225 13.89 -2.95 28.98
C ASN A 225 12.61 -3.82 29.12
N GLY A 226 11.45 -3.36 28.65
CA GLY A 226 10.22 -4.16 28.62
C GLY A 226 10.08 -5.04 27.38
N THR A 227 8.94 -5.69 27.23
CA THR A 227 8.56 -6.40 25.99
C THR A 227 7.33 -5.75 25.38
N VAL A 228 7.42 -5.36 24.10
CA VAL A 228 6.29 -4.81 23.33
C VAL A 228 5.76 -5.88 22.38
N THR A 229 4.45 -6.07 22.38
CA THR A 229 3.74 -6.84 21.35
C THR A 229 2.68 -5.94 20.69
N VAL A 230 2.79 -5.75 19.38
CA VAL A 230 1.85 -4.96 18.57
C VAL A 230 1.12 -5.89 17.60
N THR A 231 -0.21 -5.87 17.60
CA THR A 231 -1.04 -6.60 16.63
C THR A 231 -2.18 -5.76 16.06
N ASN A 232 -2.47 -5.91 14.77
CA ASN A 232 -3.62 -5.28 14.10
C ASN A 232 -3.70 -3.75 14.30
N SER A 233 -2.57 -3.06 14.46
CA SER A 233 -2.53 -1.67 14.96
C SER A 233 -1.81 -0.73 14.01
N THR A 234 -2.13 0.56 14.09
CA THR A 234 -1.62 1.61 13.21
C THR A 234 -0.77 2.60 13.99
N PHE A 235 0.41 2.93 13.46
CA PHE A 235 1.30 3.99 13.91
C PHE A 235 1.47 4.96 12.75
N SER A 236 0.72 6.07 12.75
CA SER A 236 0.78 7.12 11.73
C SER A 236 1.34 8.44 12.26
N GLU A 237 2.10 9.18 11.46
CA GLU A 237 2.48 10.58 11.73
C GLU A 237 3.22 10.81 13.07
N ASN A 238 3.76 9.77 13.73
CA ASN A 238 4.41 9.92 15.03
C ASN A 238 5.87 10.39 14.84
N SER A 239 6.31 11.33 15.67
CA SER A 239 7.57 12.04 15.46
C SER A 239 8.54 11.95 16.65
N ALA A 240 9.77 11.54 16.36
CA ALA A 240 10.93 11.73 17.23
C ALA A 240 11.59 13.08 16.86
N THR A 241 11.21 14.15 17.55
CA THR A 241 11.31 15.54 17.07
C THR A 241 12.70 16.16 17.15
N THR A 242 13.63 15.57 17.90
CA THR A 242 14.97 16.16 18.09
C THR A 242 15.93 15.79 16.96
N SER A 243 17.02 16.57 16.81
CA SER A 243 18.12 16.28 15.87
C SER A 243 18.94 14.99 16.17
N ARG A 244 18.54 14.21 17.18
CA ARG A 244 19.01 12.84 17.44
C ARG A 244 17.85 11.86 17.68
N GLY A 245 16.62 12.28 17.39
CA GLY A 245 15.41 11.59 17.80
C GLY A 245 15.30 10.21 17.14
N ASP A 246 15.07 9.20 17.95
CA ASP A 246 15.01 7.81 17.52
C ASP A 246 13.60 7.25 17.59
N GLY A 247 13.17 6.43 16.61
CA GLY A 247 11.89 5.72 16.65
C GLY A 247 10.66 6.63 16.63
N GLY A 248 10.25 7.09 15.45
CA GLY A 248 9.05 7.93 15.30
C GLY A 248 7.79 7.20 15.78
N GLY A 249 7.48 6.05 15.18
CA GLY A 249 6.44 5.14 15.65
C GLY A 249 6.83 4.46 16.97
N ILE A 250 7.90 3.66 16.96
CA ILE A 250 8.40 2.95 18.14
C ILE A 250 9.92 3.08 18.28
N TYR A 251 10.40 3.46 19.47
CA TYR A 251 11.78 3.22 19.90
C TYR A 251 11.84 2.11 20.95
N ASN A 252 12.49 0.99 20.61
CA ASN A 252 12.71 -0.14 21.50
C ASN A 252 14.19 -0.21 21.93
N TYR A 253 14.44 0.06 23.21
CA TYR A 253 15.76 0.11 23.83
C TYR A 253 15.97 -1.03 24.83
N ASP A 254 16.90 -1.94 24.51
CA ASP A 254 17.25 -3.13 25.33
C ASP A 254 16.04 -4.01 25.75
N GLY A 255 14.99 -4.03 24.91
CA GLY A 255 13.77 -4.81 25.08
C GLY A 255 13.49 -5.76 23.91
N ASN A 256 12.44 -6.58 24.02
CA ASN A 256 11.93 -7.40 22.91
C ASN A 256 10.81 -6.66 22.17
N LEU A 257 10.77 -6.80 20.85
CA LEU A 257 9.73 -6.20 20.00
C LEU A 257 9.14 -7.26 19.06
N ILE A 258 7.82 -7.45 19.15
CA ILE A 258 7.04 -8.32 18.27
C ILE A 258 5.97 -7.47 17.59
N VAL A 259 5.93 -7.48 16.26
CA VAL A 259 4.97 -6.73 15.44
C VAL A 259 4.33 -7.66 14.42
N ASN A 260 3.01 -7.64 14.33
CA ASN A 260 2.25 -8.55 13.47
C ASN A 260 1.01 -7.85 12.88
N HIS A 261 0.77 -7.98 11.57
CA HIS A 261 -0.40 -7.38 10.89
C HIS A 261 -0.61 -5.90 11.25
N SER A 262 0.45 -5.09 11.25
CA SER A 262 0.41 -3.70 11.72
C SER A 262 1.02 -2.74 10.71
N THR A 263 0.58 -1.48 10.74
CA THR A 263 0.98 -0.44 9.77
C THR A 263 1.78 0.66 10.45
N PHE A 264 2.90 1.02 9.85
CA PHE A 264 3.76 2.14 10.22
C PHE A 264 3.80 3.08 9.01
N SER A 265 3.01 4.14 9.05
CA SER A 265 2.90 5.12 7.96
C SER A 265 3.44 6.48 8.40
N GLU A 266 4.23 7.14 7.56
CA GLU A 266 4.46 8.60 7.65
C GLU A 266 5.06 9.10 8.98
N ASN A 267 5.63 8.19 9.76
CA ASN A 267 6.36 8.53 10.98
C ASN A 267 7.69 9.22 10.61
N SER A 268 8.22 10.04 11.53
CA SER A 268 9.45 10.81 11.32
C SER A 268 10.46 10.66 12.45
N ALA A 269 11.76 10.55 12.12
CA ALA A 269 12.86 10.45 13.09
C ALA A 269 14.23 10.84 12.51
N THR A 270 15.24 10.94 13.35
CA THR A 270 16.64 10.82 12.91
C THR A 270 16.95 9.37 12.51
N ASN A 271 16.68 8.37 13.35
CA ASN A 271 16.86 6.96 12.98
C ASN A 271 15.58 6.14 13.23
N GLY A 272 15.26 5.23 12.31
CA GLY A 272 14.20 4.24 12.49
C GLY A 272 12.81 4.86 12.58
N ALA A 273 12.38 5.60 11.56
CA ALA A 273 11.18 6.43 11.69
C ALA A 273 9.90 5.62 11.96
N GLY A 274 9.67 4.50 11.28
CA GLY A 274 8.69 3.52 11.74
C GLY A 274 9.12 2.87 13.07
N ILE A 275 10.26 2.18 13.07
CA ILE A 275 10.84 1.53 14.25
C ILE A 275 12.36 1.76 14.34
N HIS A 276 12.86 2.20 15.50
CA HIS A 276 14.26 2.00 15.90
C HIS A 276 14.34 0.88 16.94
N PHE A 277 15.19 -0.11 16.67
CA PHE A 277 15.60 -1.13 17.64
C PHE A 277 17.07 -0.94 18.00
N ASN A 278 17.35 -0.69 19.28
CA ASN A 278 18.69 -0.49 19.82
C ASN A 278 18.97 -1.39 21.03
N SER A 279 20.24 -1.75 21.24
CA SER A 279 20.70 -2.39 22.47
C SER A 279 22.00 -1.75 22.96
N SER A 280 22.05 -1.42 24.25
CA SER A 280 23.22 -0.84 24.91
C SER A 280 24.03 -1.84 25.73
N TYR A 281 23.58 -3.11 25.83
CA TYR A 281 24.17 -4.12 26.70
C TYR A 281 25.67 -4.36 26.43
N VAL A 282 26.54 -3.67 27.16
CA VAL A 282 27.99 -3.83 27.08
C VAL A 282 28.62 -4.30 28.40
N ASN A 283 29.10 -5.55 28.40
CA ASN A 283 30.15 -6.07 29.30
C ASN A 283 29.81 -6.23 30.81
N SER A 284 28.60 -6.67 31.20
CA SER A 284 28.30 -6.92 32.64
C SER A 284 27.49 -8.18 32.99
N GLY A 285 27.03 -8.98 32.02
CA GLY A 285 26.27 -10.21 32.30
C GLY A 285 26.16 -11.18 31.12
N PRO A 286 25.46 -12.33 31.27
CA PRO A 286 24.99 -13.09 30.12
C PRO A 286 24.00 -12.22 29.35
N VAL A 287 24.26 -11.99 28.06
CA VAL A 287 23.43 -11.14 27.20
C VAL A 287 22.05 -11.79 27.04
N PRO A 288 20.93 -11.07 27.24
CA PRO A 288 19.62 -11.59 26.92
C PRO A 288 19.48 -11.76 25.39
N ASN A 289 18.81 -12.85 24.97
CA ASN A 289 18.44 -13.06 23.58
C ASN A 289 17.32 -12.08 23.18
N LEU A 290 17.68 -10.81 22.94
CA LEU A 290 16.76 -9.82 22.41
C LEU A 290 16.39 -10.16 20.96
N VAL A 291 15.11 -10.02 20.63
CA VAL A 291 14.55 -10.31 19.31
C VAL A 291 13.71 -9.14 18.82
N MET A 292 13.84 -8.84 17.54
CA MET A 292 12.85 -8.08 16.76
C MET A 292 12.23 -9.03 15.73
N ASP A 293 10.92 -9.26 15.82
CA ASP A 293 10.18 -10.11 14.87
C ASP A 293 9.00 -9.33 14.28
N ILE A 294 9.11 -9.01 12.99
CA ILE A 294 8.20 -8.12 12.25
C ILE A 294 7.53 -8.93 11.14
N THR A 295 6.23 -9.14 11.24
CA THR A 295 5.53 -10.11 10.38
C THR A 295 4.25 -9.54 9.76
N ASN A 296 4.00 -9.82 8.49
CA ASN A 296 2.76 -9.45 7.78
C ASN A 296 2.43 -7.95 7.89
N SER A 297 3.43 -7.08 7.96
CA SER A 297 3.29 -5.67 8.38
C SER A 297 3.79 -4.70 7.31
N THR A 298 3.28 -3.47 7.32
CA THR A 298 3.53 -2.46 6.28
C THR A 298 4.28 -1.26 6.84
N PHE A 299 5.33 -0.83 6.13
CA PHE A 299 6.11 0.38 6.40
C PHE A 299 6.01 1.27 5.16
N LEU A 300 5.15 2.30 5.23
CA LEU A 300 4.78 3.16 4.11
C LEU A 300 5.27 4.59 4.35
N LYS A 301 5.95 5.20 3.39
CA LYS A 301 6.24 6.65 3.36
C LYS A 301 6.93 7.23 4.62
N ASN A 302 7.55 6.42 5.48
CA ASN A 302 8.23 6.90 6.69
C ASN A 302 9.54 7.65 6.32
N SER A 303 9.86 8.72 7.05
CA SER A 303 10.95 9.65 6.69
C SER A 303 12.02 9.72 7.78
N ALA A 304 13.28 9.38 7.46
CA ALA A 304 14.38 9.39 8.45
C ALA A 304 15.72 9.96 7.93
N THR A 305 16.70 10.13 8.82
CA THR A 305 18.11 10.22 8.41
C THR A 305 18.69 8.84 8.11
N SER A 306 18.25 7.75 8.73
CA SER A 306 18.56 6.37 8.28
C SER A 306 17.52 5.37 8.82
N GLY A 307 17.18 4.34 8.04
CA GLY A 307 16.08 3.44 8.38
C GLY A 307 14.74 4.17 8.40
N GLY A 308 14.15 4.43 7.24
CA GLY A 308 12.81 5.04 7.16
C GLY A 308 11.78 4.10 7.78
N GLY A 309 11.64 2.89 7.25
CA GLY A 309 10.84 1.84 7.88
C GLY A 309 11.44 1.35 9.20
N ILE A 310 12.65 0.78 9.15
CA ILE A 310 13.34 0.23 10.34
C ILE A 310 14.82 0.63 10.41
N TYR A 311 15.31 0.98 11.59
CA TYR A 311 16.73 0.99 11.95
C TYR A 311 17.02 -0.08 13.01
N PHE A 312 18.11 -0.85 12.83
CA PHE A 312 18.53 -1.93 13.74
C PHE A 312 20.03 -1.85 14.05
N GLU A 313 20.37 -1.71 15.33
CA GLU A 313 21.74 -1.77 15.84
C GLU A 313 21.87 -2.81 16.97
N SER A 314 22.97 -3.56 16.97
CA SER A 314 23.37 -4.45 18.07
C SER A 314 24.85 -4.26 18.38
N PRO A 315 25.23 -4.04 19.65
CA PRO A 315 26.60 -3.66 20.02
C PRO A 315 27.63 -4.78 19.78
N TYR A 316 27.17 -5.99 19.45
CA TYR A 316 27.98 -7.17 19.20
C TYR A 316 27.93 -7.63 17.74
N LYS A 317 28.93 -7.22 16.96
CA LYS A 317 29.10 -7.52 15.52
C LYS A 317 29.24 -9.01 15.13
N ASN A 318 29.02 -9.95 16.05
CA ASN A 318 29.14 -11.41 15.86
C ASN A 318 28.18 -12.24 16.73
N ASP A 319 27.23 -11.65 17.47
CA ASP A 319 26.41 -12.38 18.45
C ASP A 319 24.98 -12.71 17.93
N SER A 320 24.16 -13.22 18.83
CA SER A 320 22.96 -14.02 18.59
C SER A 320 21.64 -13.24 18.55
N HIS A 321 21.71 -11.90 18.62
CA HIS A 321 20.56 -11.03 18.37
C HIS A 321 20.06 -11.20 16.93
N MET A 322 18.74 -11.32 16.78
CA MET A 322 18.08 -11.63 15.52
C MET A 322 17.02 -10.59 15.20
N ALA A 323 17.20 -9.90 14.08
CA ALA A 323 16.10 -9.26 13.36
C ALA A 323 15.46 -10.26 12.39
N SER A 324 14.14 -10.36 12.44
CA SER A 324 13.30 -11.19 11.59
C SER A 324 12.25 -10.31 10.95
N VAL A 325 12.17 -10.32 9.62
CA VAL A 325 11.20 -9.56 8.82
C VAL A 325 10.59 -10.52 7.81
N MET A 326 9.29 -10.81 7.93
CA MET A 326 8.63 -11.85 7.12
C MET A 326 7.27 -11.42 6.58
N ASN A 327 7.03 -11.65 5.29
CA ASN A 327 5.76 -11.33 4.61
C ASN A 327 5.38 -9.83 4.70
N SER A 328 6.37 -8.93 4.80
CA SER A 328 6.18 -7.52 5.12
C SER A 328 6.52 -6.62 3.94
N THR A 329 5.83 -5.48 3.83
CA THR A 329 6.03 -4.49 2.75
C THR A 329 6.72 -3.25 3.28
N PHE A 330 7.73 -2.78 2.54
CA PHE A 330 8.41 -1.51 2.73
C PHE A 330 8.22 -0.74 1.44
N SER A 331 7.35 0.27 1.44
CA SER A 331 7.05 1.08 0.26
C SER A 331 7.33 2.55 0.52
N GLU A 332 7.93 3.24 -0.46
CA GLU A 332 8.01 4.71 -0.51
C GLU A 332 8.71 5.39 0.69
N ASN A 333 9.43 4.63 1.52
CA ASN A 333 10.15 5.22 2.65
C ASN A 333 11.32 6.07 2.12
N ILE A 334 11.54 7.23 2.74
CA ILE A 334 12.57 8.21 2.32
C ILE A 334 13.65 8.29 3.40
N VAL A 335 14.92 8.36 3.01
CA VAL A 335 15.98 8.80 3.92
C VAL A 335 17.00 9.75 3.31
N SER A 336 17.36 10.79 4.06
CA SER A 336 18.49 11.68 3.74
C SER A 336 19.86 11.00 3.91
N GLY A 337 19.89 9.81 4.52
CA GLY A 337 21.06 8.97 4.68
C GLY A 337 20.91 7.59 4.05
N ASN A 338 20.81 6.53 4.86
CA ASN A 338 21.06 5.16 4.42
C ASN A 338 19.90 4.21 4.74
N GLY A 339 19.54 3.30 3.82
CA GLY A 339 18.57 2.23 4.07
C GLY A 339 17.16 2.77 4.23
N ALA A 340 16.50 3.15 3.13
CA ALA A 340 15.22 3.84 3.24
C ALA A 340 14.10 2.91 3.71
N GLY A 341 13.99 1.70 3.15
CA GLY A 341 13.20 0.63 3.75
C GLY A 341 13.78 0.18 5.10
N ILE A 342 15.00 -0.36 5.11
CA ILE A 342 15.69 -0.79 6.35
C ILE A 342 17.18 -0.40 6.37
N HIS A 343 17.66 0.09 7.52
CA HIS A 343 19.07 0.14 7.87
C HIS A 343 19.43 -0.92 8.93
N PHE A 344 20.29 -1.86 8.57
CA PHE A 344 20.97 -2.74 9.53
C PHE A 344 22.40 -2.21 9.76
N ASP A 345 22.74 -1.78 10.98
CA ASP A 345 24.13 -1.41 11.32
C ASP A 345 24.97 -2.64 11.72
N SER A 346 24.39 -3.55 12.51
CA SER A 346 25.17 -4.61 13.17
C SER A 346 24.28 -5.75 13.72
N GLY A 347 24.79 -6.98 13.68
CA GLY A 347 24.13 -8.18 14.21
C GLY A 347 23.82 -9.24 13.14
N LYS A 348 22.62 -9.84 13.20
CA LYS A 348 22.13 -10.84 12.24
C LYS A 348 20.67 -10.58 11.85
N ALA A 349 20.38 -10.66 10.56
CA ALA A 349 19.06 -10.33 10.01
C ALA A 349 18.56 -11.37 8.97
N PHE A 350 17.24 -11.55 8.95
CA PHE A 350 16.52 -12.38 7.98
C PHE A 350 15.36 -11.58 7.38
N VAL A 351 15.23 -11.60 6.05
CA VAL A 351 14.18 -10.86 5.30
C VAL A 351 13.54 -11.79 4.28
N PHE A 352 12.36 -12.35 4.59
CA PHE A 352 11.74 -13.46 3.84
C PHE A 352 10.34 -13.15 3.31
N ASN A 353 10.09 -13.46 2.03
CA ASN A 353 8.80 -13.22 1.36
C ASN A 353 8.35 -11.74 1.43
N SER A 354 9.28 -10.79 1.48
CA SER A 354 9.00 -9.37 1.73
C SER A 354 9.21 -8.53 0.48
N THR A 355 8.50 -7.39 0.38
CA THR A 355 8.55 -6.48 -0.77
C THR A 355 9.17 -5.14 -0.37
N PHE A 356 10.07 -4.64 -1.21
CA PHE A 356 10.69 -3.32 -1.12
C PHE A 356 10.38 -2.56 -2.41
N ALA A 357 9.46 -1.60 -2.37
CA ALA A 357 8.96 -0.87 -3.52
C ALA A 357 9.25 0.64 -3.42
N GLY A 358 9.83 1.25 -4.45
CA GLY A 358 9.93 2.72 -4.55
C GLY A 358 10.67 3.45 -3.41
N ASN A 359 11.44 2.75 -2.56
CA ASN A 359 12.10 3.38 -1.42
C ASN A 359 13.32 4.21 -1.86
N ILE A 360 13.48 5.42 -1.34
CA ILE A 360 14.46 6.41 -1.83
C ILE A 360 15.49 6.77 -0.75
N SER A 361 16.76 6.53 -1.05
CA SER A 361 17.89 6.80 -0.15
C SER A 361 18.88 7.82 -0.75
N ASP A 362 19.04 8.94 -0.07
CA ASP A 362 19.92 10.03 -0.50
C ASP A 362 21.42 9.75 -0.30
N ARG A 363 21.77 8.59 0.32
CA ARG A 363 23.11 7.98 0.24
C ARG A 363 23.08 6.58 -0.38
N ILE A 364 22.73 5.55 0.38
CA ILE A 364 22.95 4.14 0.00
C ILE A 364 21.83 3.20 0.45
N GLY A 365 21.46 2.23 -0.39
CA GLY A 365 20.40 1.26 -0.08
C GLY A 365 19.02 1.93 -0.06
N GLY A 366 18.38 2.07 -1.23
CA GLY A 366 16.98 2.50 -1.29
C GLY A 366 16.10 1.51 -0.53
N GLY A 367 16.09 0.25 -0.94
CA GLY A 367 15.44 -0.82 -0.18
C GLY A 367 16.15 -1.12 1.15
N ILE A 368 17.40 -1.63 1.08
CA ILE A 368 18.17 -2.01 2.29
C ILE A 368 19.60 -1.46 2.26
N SER A 369 20.04 -0.87 3.37
CA SER A 369 21.45 -0.65 3.69
C SER A 369 21.91 -1.63 4.77
N ASN A 370 22.92 -2.44 4.47
CA ASN A 370 23.45 -3.47 5.36
C ASN A 370 24.92 -3.17 5.71
N ARG A 371 25.18 -2.47 6.82
CA ARG A 371 26.51 -2.37 7.43
C ARG A 371 26.70 -3.55 8.38
N TRP A 372 27.91 -4.12 8.44
CA TRP A 372 28.42 -5.22 9.31
C TRP A 372 27.56 -6.49 9.59
N THR A 373 26.30 -6.54 9.20
CA THR A 373 25.29 -7.52 9.59
C THR A 373 25.32 -8.73 8.68
N THR A 374 25.18 -9.92 9.26
CA THR A 374 24.96 -11.14 8.46
C THR A 374 23.48 -11.19 8.06
N LEU A 375 23.21 -10.90 6.78
CA LEU A 375 21.87 -10.73 6.23
C LEU A 375 21.55 -11.87 5.25
N THR A 376 20.41 -12.51 5.44
CA THR A 376 19.87 -13.50 4.48
C THR A 376 18.52 -13.02 3.97
N ILE A 377 18.41 -12.87 2.65
CA ILE A 377 17.20 -12.45 1.94
C ILE A 377 16.71 -13.65 1.13
N LYS A 378 15.42 -13.99 1.25
CA LYS A 378 14.84 -15.12 0.51
C LYS A 378 13.41 -14.88 0.05
N ASN A 379 13.10 -15.27 -1.19
CA ASN A 379 11.76 -15.12 -1.80
C ASN A 379 11.26 -13.67 -1.84
N SER A 380 12.14 -12.67 -1.84
CA SER A 380 11.77 -11.26 -1.63
C SER A 380 11.89 -10.42 -2.91
N SER A 381 11.04 -9.40 -3.04
CA SER A 381 11.02 -8.47 -4.17
C SER A 381 11.65 -7.13 -3.81
N PHE A 382 12.42 -6.55 -4.73
CA PHE A 382 12.98 -5.21 -4.66
C PHE A 382 12.71 -4.52 -5.99
N ASN A 383 11.64 -3.73 -6.09
CA ASN A 383 11.26 -3.03 -7.32
C ASN A 383 11.45 -1.51 -7.17
N GLN A 384 12.08 -0.89 -8.18
CA GLN A 384 12.12 0.57 -8.38
C GLN A 384 12.72 1.39 -7.21
N ASN A 385 13.49 0.76 -6.31
CA ASN A 385 14.15 1.48 -5.21
C ASN A 385 15.34 2.28 -5.73
N SER A 386 15.57 3.46 -5.16
CA SER A 386 16.58 4.41 -5.65
C SER A 386 17.62 4.80 -4.60
N ALA A 387 18.89 4.90 -5.00
CA ALA A 387 19.96 5.36 -4.13
C ALA A 387 20.91 6.36 -4.81
N ARG A 388 20.99 7.60 -4.30
CA ARG A 388 21.80 8.66 -4.92
C ARG A 388 23.30 8.34 -4.97
N LEU A 389 23.82 7.46 -4.12
CA LEU A 389 25.20 6.97 -4.22
C LEU A 389 25.28 5.52 -4.72
N TYR A 390 24.92 4.53 -3.90
CA TYR A 390 25.19 3.12 -4.20
C TYR A 390 24.07 2.19 -3.74
N GLY A 391 23.78 1.15 -4.51
CA GLY A 391 22.81 0.11 -4.13
C GLY A 391 21.39 0.64 -4.13
N GLY A 392 20.78 0.80 -5.32
CA GLY A 392 19.36 1.22 -5.43
C GLY A 392 18.44 0.27 -4.67
N GLY A 393 18.51 -1.02 -4.99
CA GLY A 393 17.86 -2.07 -4.20
C GLY A 393 18.58 -2.28 -2.87
N ILE A 394 19.85 -2.68 -2.92
CA ILE A 394 20.62 -3.12 -1.74
C ILE A 394 22.05 -2.55 -1.74
N SER A 395 22.49 -2.00 -0.61
CA SER A 395 23.89 -1.63 -0.37
C SER A 395 24.49 -2.44 0.79
N ASN A 396 25.39 -3.38 0.48
CA ASN A 396 26.16 -4.12 1.48
C ASN A 396 27.48 -3.40 1.82
N GLY A 397 27.48 -2.69 2.95
CA GLY A 397 28.52 -1.77 3.35
C GLY A 397 28.31 -0.36 2.80
N GLY A 398 29.16 0.57 3.24
CA GLY A 398 28.98 2.00 3.05
C GLY A 398 29.90 2.66 2.03
N PHE A 399 29.97 3.98 2.14
CA PHE A 399 30.76 4.85 1.26
C PHE A 399 32.24 4.83 1.64
N PHE A 400 32.54 4.82 2.95
CA PHE A 400 33.91 4.80 3.46
C PHE A 400 34.45 3.37 3.61
N TYR A 401 35.77 3.21 3.48
CA TYR A 401 36.46 1.90 3.54
C TYR A 401 36.30 1.17 4.89
N TYR A 402 35.91 1.88 5.96
CA TYR A 402 35.65 1.33 7.29
C TYR A 402 34.17 0.94 7.50
N GLU A 403 33.24 1.41 6.65
CA GLU A 403 31.84 0.97 6.65
C GLU A 403 31.74 -0.37 5.91
N SER A 404 32.21 -1.44 6.53
CA SER A 404 32.26 -2.78 5.92
C SER A 404 30.85 -3.34 5.73
N GLY A 405 30.61 -3.96 4.58
CA GLY A 405 29.48 -4.88 4.42
C GLY A 405 29.67 -6.12 5.30
N GLY A 406 28.56 -6.73 5.69
CA GLY A 406 28.56 -8.07 6.29
C GLY A 406 28.51 -9.16 5.22
N ASN A 407 28.18 -10.39 5.63
CA ASN A 407 27.87 -11.44 4.67
C ASN A 407 26.41 -11.29 4.21
N LEU A 408 26.19 -11.33 2.90
CA LEU A 408 24.89 -11.26 2.25
C LEU A 408 24.64 -12.54 1.44
N SER A 409 23.54 -13.22 1.70
CA SER A 409 23.02 -14.29 0.83
C SER A 409 21.62 -13.93 0.34
N LEU A 410 21.43 -13.94 -0.98
CA LEU A 410 20.22 -13.53 -1.71
C LEU A 410 19.70 -14.74 -2.51
N ILE A 411 18.52 -15.24 -2.15
CA ILE A 411 18.02 -16.55 -2.60
C ILE A 411 16.60 -16.41 -3.16
N ASN A 412 16.29 -17.03 -4.30
CA ASN A 412 14.92 -17.06 -4.87
C ASN A 412 14.27 -15.65 -5.01
N SER A 413 15.06 -14.59 -5.20
CA SER A 413 14.63 -13.20 -5.03
C SER A 413 14.76 -12.39 -6.31
N THR A 414 13.95 -11.34 -6.46
CA THR A 414 13.96 -10.48 -7.64
C THR A 414 14.28 -9.04 -7.28
N LEU A 415 15.29 -8.48 -7.95
CA LEU A 415 15.62 -7.06 -7.90
C LEU A 415 15.34 -6.50 -9.29
N SER A 416 14.28 -5.72 -9.45
CA SER A 416 13.88 -5.12 -10.73
C SER A 416 13.90 -3.60 -10.71
N GLU A 417 14.33 -2.98 -11.82
CA GLU A 417 14.21 -1.53 -12.09
C GLU A 417 14.86 -0.59 -11.04
N ASN A 418 15.63 -1.10 -10.09
CA ASN A 418 16.26 -0.29 -9.05
C ASN A 418 17.37 0.59 -9.65
N SER A 419 17.49 1.84 -9.19
CA SER A 419 18.38 2.85 -9.77
C SER A 419 19.45 3.36 -8.80
N SER A 420 20.64 3.68 -9.30
CA SER A 420 21.65 4.40 -8.50
C SER A 420 22.43 5.46 -9.27
N SER A 421 22.66 6.62 -8.65
CA SER A 421 23.39 7.72 -9.31
C SER A 421 24.91 7.56 -9.31
N ASN A 422 25.46 6.46 -8.76
CA ASN A 422 26.81 5.98 -9.12
C ASN A 422 26.86 4.51 -9.57
N ASN A 423 26.77 3.54 -8.64
CA ASN A 423 27.14 2.14 -8.89
C ASN A 423 26.27 1.15 -8.12
N GLY A 424 25.92 0.03 -8.77
CA GLY A 424 25.06 -1.00 -8.19
C GLY A 424 23.60 -0.53 -8.16
N GLY A 425 22.92 -0.57 -9.30
CA GLY A 425 21.47 -0.28 -9.36
C GLY A 425 20.69 -1.29 -8.54
N ALA A 426 20.85 -2.58 -8.83
CA ALA A 426 20.28 -3.64 -8.01
C ALA A 426 21.06 -3.79 -6.69
N LEU A 427 22.37 -4.04 -6.77
CA LEU A 427 23.22 -4.40 -5.64
C LEU A 427 24.60 -3.75 -5.70
N TYR A 428 25.00 -3.12 -4.61
CA TYR A 428 26.37 -2.70 -4.33
C TYR A 428 26.96 -3.50 -3.16
N SER A 429 28.27 -3.82 -3.20
CA SER A 429 28.99 -4.38 -2.04
C SER A 429 30.44 -3.86 -1.91
N SER A 430 30.86 -3.56 -0.68
CA SER A 430 32.21 -3.03 -0.36
C SER A 430 33.17 -4.02 0.32
N LEU A 431 32.64 -4.93 1.15
CA LEU A 431 33.34 -5.96 1.91
C LEU A 431 32.35 -7.10 2.25
N GLY A 432 32.88 -8.24 2.72
CA GLY A 432 32.09 -9.43 3.06
C GLY A 432 31.96 -10.46 1.93
N ILE A 433 31.26 -11.56 2.22
CA ILE A 433 30.87 -12.56 1.21
C ILE A 433 29.49 -12.19 0.66
N VAL A 434 29.37 -12.15 -0.66
CA VAL A 434 28.11 -12.00 -1.39
C VAL A 434 27.81 -13.30 -2.11
N GLU A 435 26.62 -13.81 -1.91
CA GLU A 435 26.11 -15.04 -2.51
C GLU A 435 24.72 -14.76 -3.11
N ILE A 436 24.54 -15.14 -4.38
CA ILE A 436 23.30 -14.93 -5.13
C ILE A 436 22.91 -16.26 -5.77
N VAL A 437 21.74 -16.77 -5.42
CA VAL A 437 21.25 -18.11 -5.79
C VAL A 437 19.83 -18.01 -6.33
N ASN A 438 19.52 -18.66 -7.45
CA ASN A 438 18.16 -18.71 -8.01
C ASN A 438 17.47 -17.32 -8.07
N SER A 439 18.20 -16.26 -8.42
CA SER A 439 17.69 -14.89 -8.29
C SER A 439 17.73 -14.16 -9.63
N THR A 440 16.77 -13.26 -9.83
CA THR A 440 16.58 -12.49 -11.07
C THR A 440 16.87 -11.02 -10.82
N LEU A 441 17.88 -10.48 -11.51
CA LEU A 441 18.24 -9.06 -11.48
C LEU A 441 17.93 -8.46 -12.85
N SER A 442 16.83 -7.71 -12.97
CA SER A 442 16.32 -7.23 -14.26
C SER A 442 16.12 -5.72 -14.35
N GLY A 443 16.50 -5.09 -15.47
CA GLY A 443 16.19 -3.67 -15.75
C GLY A 443 16.81 -2.62 -14.81
N ASN A 444 17.67 -3.01 -13.87
CA ASN A 444 18.26 -2.09 -12.89
C ASN A 444 19.31 -1.17 -13.54
N SER A 445 19.42 0.07 -13.05
CA SER A 445 20.25 1.11 -13.67
C SER A 445 21.30 1.70 -12.73
N ALA A 446 22.48 2.03 -13.25
CA ALA A 446 23.50 2.77 -12.51
C ALA A 446 24.21 3.78 -13.41
N ILE A 447 24.37 5.04 -13.00
CA ILE A 447 24.96 6.06 -13.89
C ILE A 447 26.39 5.68 -14.32
N PHE A 448 27.23 5.13 -13.45
CA PHE A 448 28.60 4.75 -13.82
C PHE A 448 28.74 3.26 -14.18
N THR A 449 28.69 2.33 -13.22
CA THR A 449 29.03 0.92 -13.49
C THR A 449 28.36 -0.08 -12.55
N GLY A 450 28.02 -1.25 -13.09
CA GLY A 450 27.23 -2.28 -12.41
C GLY A 450 25.77 -1.84 -12.28
N GLY A 451 25.05 -1.75 -13.40
CA GLY A 451 23.59 -1.53 -13.39
C GLY A 451 22.89 -2.59 -12.53
N ALA A 452 23.24 -3.86 -12.71
CA ALA A 452 22.83 -4.91 -11.80
C ALA A 452 23.71 -4.95 -10.54
N ILE A 453 24.96 -5.38 -10.68
CA ILE A 453 25.85 -5.65 -9.53
C ILE A 453 27.15 -4.86 -9.67
N TYR A 454 27.52 -4.14 -8.61
CA TYR A 454 28.85 -3.59 -8.43
C TYR A 454 29.50 -4.10 -7.14
N THR A 455 30.68 -4.73 -7.23
CA THR A 455 31.48 -5.05 -6.04
C THR A 455 32.89 -4.46 -6.11
N ARG A 456 33.29 -3.74 -5.05
CA ARG A 456 34.65 -3.22 -4.87
C ARG A 456 35.33 -3.89 -3.68
N ARG A 457 36.67 -3.95 -3.72
CA ARG A 457 37.51 -4.51 -2.66
C ARG A 457 38.34 -3.41 -2.02
N PHE A 458 38.27 -3.33 -0.68
CA PHE A 458 39.20 -2.54 0.13
C PHE A 458 40.29 -3.45 0.70
N GLU A 459 40.24 -3.79 1.99
CA GLU A 459 41.09 -4.83 2.59
C GLU A 459 40.24 -5.78 3.44
N GLY A 460 40.45 -7.08 3.28
CA GLY A 460 39.68 -8.12 3.97
C GLY A 460 39.39 -9.34 3.08
N PRO A 461 38.72 -10.37 3.64
CA PRO A 461 38.13 -11.44 2.85
C PRO A 461 36.89 -10.92 2.11
N THR A 462 36.86 -11.13 0.79
CA THR A 462 35.74 -10.76 -0.09
C THR A 462 35.50 -11.90 -1.07
N ALA A 463 34.28 -12.37 -1.21
CA ALA A 463 33.93 -13.35 -2.24
C ALA A 463 32.59 -12.99 -2.88
N VAL A 464 32.42 -13.30 -4.16
CA VAL A 464 31.16 -13.10 -4.89
C VAL A 464 30.82 -14.38 -5.64
N ASN A 465 29.78 -15.09 -5.21
CA ASN A 465 29.30 -16.31 -5.86
C ASN A 465 27.93 -16.06 -6.47
N ILE A 466 27.81 -16.28 -7.78
CA ILE A 466 26.54 -16.20 -8.52
C ILE A 466 26.23 -17.60 -9.05
N ILE A 467 25.17 -18.21 -8.55
CA ILE A 467 24.77 -19.59 -8.83
C ILE A 467 23.34 -19.58 -9.37
N SER A 468 23.10 -20.28 -10.48
CA SER A 468 21.76 -20.52 -11.02
C SER A 468 20.89 -19.25 -11.12
N SER A 469 21.45 -18.12 -11.56
CA SER A 469 20.79 -16.81 -11.49
C SER A 469 20.75 -16.09 -12.84
N THR A 470 19.77 -15.20 -13.03
CA THR A 470 19.54 -14.46 -14.29
C THR A 470 19.80 -12.97 -14.07
N ILE A 471 20.65 -12.37 -14.90
CA ILE A 471 20.96 -10.93 -14.87
C ILE A 471 20.77 -10.35 -16.28
N THR A 472 19.73 -9.55 -16.48
CA THR A 472 19.32 -9.08 -17.82
C THR A 472 18.72 -7.68 -17.86
N GLY A 473 18.76 -6.99 -19.00
CA GLY A 473 18.18 -5.64 -19.17
C GLY A 473 18.85 -4.52 -18.36
N ASN A 474 19.86 -4.82 -17.54
CA ASN A 474 20.46 -3.84 -16.61
C ASN A 474 21.40 -2.88 -17.35
N THR A 475 21.37 -1.59 -17.00
CA THR A 475 21.99 -0.50 -17.78
C THR A 475 23.00 0.31 -16.97
N ALA A 476 24.10 0.73 -17.61
CA ALA A 476 25.02 1.71 -17.04
C ALA A 476 25.91 2.37 -18.11
N ASN A 477 26.63 3.45 -17.78
CA ASN A 477 27.55 4.04 -18.77
C ASN A 477 28.72 3.10 -19.13
N TYR A 478 29.29 2.37 -18.18
CA TYR A 478 30.46 1.50 -18.42
C TYR A 478 30.18 -0.01 -18.43
N VAL A 479 29.29 -0.53 -17.58
CA VAL A 479 28.99 -1.97 -17.43
C VAL A 479 27.56 -2.18 -16.95
N GLY A 480 26.65 -2.63 -17.81
CA GLY A 480 25.25 -2.83 -17.44
C GLY A 480 25.04 -3.95 -16.41
N GLY A 481 25.66 -5.12 -16.62
CA GLY A 481 25.41 -6.31 -15.79
C GLY A 481 26.24 -6.32 -14.50
N PHE A 482 27.42 -6.96 -14.54
CA PHE A 482 28.22 -7.24 -13.35
C PHE A 482 29.63 -6.63 -13.42
N TYR A 483 29.99 -5.80 -12.43
CA TYR A 483 31.35 -5.32 -12.20
C TYR A 483 31.95 -5.92 -10.92
N THR A 484 33.20 -6.40 -11.00
CA THR A 484 33.93 -6.86 -9.79
C THR A 484 35.43 -6.51 -9.76
N SER A 485 35.86 -6.04 -8.59
CA SER A 485 37.26 -6.10 -8.13
C SER A 485 37.49 -6.97 -6.89
N SER A 486 36.50 -7.74 -6.49
CA SER A 486 36.57 -8.70 -5.37
C SER A 486 37.12 -10.05 -5.85
N THR A 487 37.93 -10.70 -5.00
CA THR A 487 38.54 -12.00 -5.31
C THR A 487 38.60 -12.90 -4.06
N PRO A 488 38.19 -14.18 -4.14
CA PRO A 488 37.71 -14.89 -5.33
C PRO A 488 36.31 -14.43 -5.80
N PHE A 489 35.91 -14.85 -6.99
CA PHE A 489 34.51 -14.82 -7.42
C PHE A 489 34.22 -16.08 -8.25
N SER A 490 32.95 -16.45 -8.37
CA SER A 490 32.49 -17.55 -9.22
C SER A 490 31.15 -17.22 -9.88
N ILE A 491 30.94 -17.73 -11.10
CA ILE A 491 29.67 -17.64 -11.83
C ILE A 491 29.39 -19.05 -12.38
N ILE A 492 28.29 -19.65 -11.92
CA ILE A 492 27.95 -21.05 -12.16
C ILE A 492 26.46 -21.18 -12.52
N ASN A 493 26.14 -22.01 -13.51
CA ASN A 493 24.77 -22.28 -13.99
C ASN A 493 23.92 -21.02 -14.29
N SER A 494 24.55 -19.90 -14.60
CA SER A 494 23.90 -18.58 -14.62
C SER A 494 23.84 -17.95 -16.02
N ILE A 495 22.91 -17.01 -16.21
CA ILE A 495 22.79 -16.19 -17.43
C ILE A 495 23.05 -14.73 -17.06
N ILE A 496 23.98 -14.10 -17.77
CA ILE A 496 24.23 -12.66 -17.69
C ILE A 496 24.20 -12.12 -19.12
N ALA A 497 23.01 -11.72 -19.58
CA ALA A 497 22.74 -11.43 -20.99
C ALA A 497 21.89 -10.18 -21.23
N GLY A 498 22.19 -9.42 -22.29
CA GLY A 498 21.41 -8.24 -22.67
C GLY A 498 21.49 -7.08 -21.67
N ASN A 499 22.69 -6.78 -21.15
CA ASN A 499 22.92 -5.71 -20.18
C ASN A 499 23.74 -4.57 -20.81
N PRO A 500 23.10 -3.60 -21.51
CA PRO A 500 23.79 -2.67 -22.40
C PRO A 500 24.59 -1.59 -21.65
N THR A 501 25.49 -0.95 -22.41
CA THR A 501 26.28 0.21 -21.98
C THR A 501 25.81 1.47 -22.70
N ASN A 502 25.63 2.58 -21.97
CA ASN A 502 25.20 3.85 -22.57
C ASN A 502 26.34 4.57 -23.34
N ASP A 503 27.60 4.22 -23.10
CA ASP A 503 28.74 4.75 -23.87
C ASP A 503 28.86 4.07 -25.25
N SER A 504 29.33 4.87 -26.20
CA SER A 504 29.67 4.58 -27.60
C SER A 504 30.68 3.44 -27.85
N ASN A 505 31.24 2.85 -26.79
CA ASN A 505 32.18 1.72 -26.84
C ASN A 505 31.46 0.44 -26.35
N PRO A 506 30.92 -0.38 -27.25
CA PRO A 506 29.98 -1.46 -26.88
C PRO A 506 30.68 -2.72 -26.33
N GLN A 507 29.86 -3.66 -25.87
CA GLN A 507 30.23 -5.04 -25.52
C GLN A 507 31.07 -5.20 -24.24
N ASN A 508 30.41 -5.05 -23.08
CA ASN A 508 30.77 -5.77 -21.86
C ASN A 508 29.57 -5.85 -20.90
N SER A 509 28.74 -6.88 -21.06
CA SER A 509 27.76 -7.28 -20.04
C SER A 509 28.39 -7.59 -18.66
N ILE A 510 29.71 -7.85 -18.61
CA ILE A 510 30.51 -8.06 -17.39
C ILE A 510 31.86 -7.34 -17.52
N SER A 511 32.38 -6.78 -16.42
CA SER A 511 33.79 -6.38 -16.32
C SER A 511 34.46 -6.95 -15.07
N ILE A 512 35.57 -7.64 -15.30
CA ILE A 512 36.33 -8.40 -14.30
C ILE A 512 37.78 -7.94 -14.31
N THR A 513 38.31 -7.58 -13.15
CA THR A 513 39.70 -7.08 -13.00
C THR A 513 40.74 -8.15 -12.67
N HIS A 514 40.33 -9.39 -12.39
CA HIS A 514 41.19 -10.48 -11.93
C HIS A 514 40.71 -11.84 -12.50
N SER A 515 41.60 -12.76 -12.84
CA SER A 515 41.22 -14.07 -13.38
C SER A 515 40.59 -14.99 -12.32
N ASN A 516 39.36 -15.45 -12.53
CA ASN A 516 38.75 -16.62 -11.87
C ASN A 516 37.69 -17.28 -12.78
N SER A 517 37.15 -18.42 -12.36
CA SER A 517 36.36 -19.33 -13.19
C SER A 517 34.89 -18.94 -13.37
N THR A 518 34.48 -18.85 -14.63
CA THR A 518 33.10 -19.12 -15.06
C THR A 518 32.98 -20.62 -15.37
N THR A 519 31.88 -21.24 -14.93
CA THR A 519 31.57 -22.66 -15.19
C THR A 519 30.13 -22.74 -15.68
N SER A 520 29.89 -23.49 -16.77
CA SER A 520 28.55 -23.76 -17.33
C SER A 520 27.59 -22.57 -17.21
N SER A 521 27.88 -21.46 -17.87
CA SER A 521 27.14 -20.19 -17.74
C SER A 521 27.18 -19.42 -19.06
N ILE A 522 26.12 -18.66 -19.38
CA ILE A 522 26.03 -17.85 -20.59
C ILE A 522 26.29 -16.37 -20.26
N ILE A 523 27.20 -15.76 -21.00
CA ILE A 523 27.60 -14.35 -20.86
C ILE A 523 27.71 -13.77 -22.28
N GLN A 524 26.76 -12.91 -22.67
CA GLN A 524 26.64 -12.38 -24.03
C GLN A 524 25.78 -11.10 -24.08
N ASP A 525 25.95 -10.22 -25.06
CA ASP A 525 25.28 -8.91 -25.04
C ASP A 525 23.82 -8.90 -25.57
N SER A 526 23.25 -10.06 -25.90
CA SER A 526 21.86 -10.17 -26.42
C SER A 526 21.09 -11.30 -25.76
N ILE A 527 19.76 -11.14 -25.64
CA ILE A 527 18.81 -12.14 -25.12
C ILE A 527 18.00 -12.87 -26.22
N VAL A 528 18.14 -12.48 -27.48
CA VAL A 528 17.36 -13.05 -28.60
C VAL A 528 17.54 -14.57 -28.67
N GLY A 529 16.45 -15.32 -28.61
CA GLY A 529 16.45 -16.79 -28.58
C GLY A 529 17.06 -17.40 -27.31
N LEU A 530 17.15 -16.64 -26.21
CA LEU A 530 17.69 -17.09 -24.92
C LEU A 530 16.66 -16.95 -23.77
N LEU A 531 16.16 -15.74 -23.55
CA LEU A 531 15.24 -15.36 -22.47
C LEU A 531 14.01 -14.63 -23.01
N ASP A 532 12.85 -14.87 -22.39
CA ASP A 532 11.70 -13.97 -22.46
C ASP A 532 12.15 -12.53 -22.10
N PRO A 533 11.96 -11.52 -22.96
CA PRO A 533 12.35 -10.14 -22.65
C PRO A 533 11.51 -9.52 -21.53
N VAL A 534 10.30 -10.03 -21.26
CA VAL A 534 9.40 -9.49 -20.23
C VAL A 534 9.66 -10.17 -18.88
N LEU A 535 9.68 -9.39 -17.80
CA LEU A 535 9.75 -9.90 -16.43
C LEU A 535 8.33 -10.28 -15.96
N ARG A 536 7.96 -11.56 -16.12
CA ARG A 536 6.62 -12.08 -15.80
C ARG A 536 6.55 -12.76 -14.43
N ASP A 537 5.36 -12.88 -13.86
CA ASP A 537 5.13 -13.95 -12.89
C ASP A 537 4.92 -15.25 -13.68
N ASN A 538 5.72 -16.26 -13.34
CA ASN A 538 5.69 -17.58 -13.98
C ASN A 538 5.34 -18.69 -12.96
N GLY A 539 4.55 -18.33 -11.93
CA GLY A 539 4.07 -19.21 -10.87
C GLY A 539 4.98 -19.28 -9.65
N GLY A 540 5.72 -18.21 -9.33
CA GLY A 540 6.70 -18.19 -8.23
C GLY A 540 6.37 -17.17 -7.12
N PRO A 541 7.13 -17.14 -6.01
CA PRO A 541 6.99 -16.08 -5.01
C PRO A 541 7.56 -14.73 -5.49
N THR A 542 8.28 -14.72 -6.61
CA THR A 542 8.92 -13.54 -7.22
C THR A 542 8.98 -13.70 -8.75
N LYS A 543 8.85 -12.57 -9.49
CA LYS A 543 8.85 -12.55 -10.96
C LYS A 543 10.17 -13.05 -11.56
N THR A 544 10.12 -13.69 -12.72
CA THR A 544 11.27 -14.30 -13.42
C THR A 544 11.23 -14.05 -14.93
N HIS A 545 12.36 -14.23 -15.61
CA HIS A 545 12.39 -14.39 -17.07
C HIS A 545 12.39 -15.90 -17.39
N ALA A 546 11.43 -16.35 -18.19
CA ALA A 546 11.38 -17.72 -18.68
C ALA A 546 12.46 -17.96 -19.75
N LEU A 547 12.84 -19.23 -19.95
CA LEU A 547 13.70 -19.63 -21.07
C LEU A 547 12.86 -19.92 -22.31
N LEU A 548 13.35 -19.47 -23.46
CA LEU A 548 12.63 -19.57 -24.73
C LEU A 548 12.71 -20.98 -25.36
N PRO A 549 11.74 -21.38 -26.21
CA PRO A 549 11.84 -22.61 -27.00
C PRO A 549 13.16 -22.67 -27.79
N GLY A 550 13.88 -23.79 -27.69
CA GLY A 550 15.18 -23.96 -28.35
C GLY A 550 16.34 -23.15 -27.75
N SER A 551 16.13 -22.44 -26.64
CA SER A 551 17.16 -21.67 -25.95
C SER A 551 18.38 -22.51 -25.56
N ASN A 552 19.58 -22.00 -25.87
CA ASN A 552 20.85 -22.65 -25.51
C ASN A 552 21.09 -22.74 -23.99
N ALA A 553 20.24 -22.11 -23.18
CA ALA A 553 20.24 -22.28 -21.72
C ALA A 553 19.68 -23.64 -21.27
N ILE A 554 18.80 -24.26 -22.07
CA ILE A 554 18.07 -25.47 -21.69
C ILE A 554 19.02 -26.67 -21.64
N ASN A 555 18.99 -27.40 -20.53
CA ASN A 555 19.71 -28.64 -20.24
C ASN A 555 21.23 -28.54 -20.48
N SER A 556 21.80 -27.37 -20.18
CA SER A 556 23.19 -26.98 -20.47
C SER A 556 24.05 -26.68 -19.24
N GLY A 557 23.52 -26.82 -18.02
CA GLY A 557 24.22 -26.57 -16.77
C GLY A 557 24.93 -27.78 -16.15
N ASP A 558 25.57 -27.54 -14.99
CA ASP A 558 26.28 -28.55 -14.21
C ASP A 558 25.46 -29.00 -12.98
N ASN A 559 24.87 -30.19 -13.07
CA ASN A 559 24.14 -30.83 -11.97
C ASN A 559 25.00 -31.02 -10.69
N SER A 560 26.32 -31.15 -10.81
CA SER A 560 27.17 -31.36 -9.62
C SER A 560 27.28 -30.11 -8.76
N ALA A 561 27.31 -28.92 -9.38
CA ALA A 561 27.26 -27.66 -8.65
C ALA A 561 25.91 -27.42 -7.95
N ILE A 562 24.80 -27.90 -8.52
CA ILE A 562 23.47 -27.86 -7.88
C ILE A 562 23.44 -28.72 -6.61
N VAL A 563 23.99 -29.93 -6.68
CA VAL A 563 24.05 -30.87 -5.56
C VAL A 563 25.04 -30.39 -4.47
N ASP A 564 26.21 -29.89 -4.85
CA ASP A 564 27.21 -29.36 -3.91
C ASP A 564 26.76 -28.05 -3.22
N ALA A 565 25.77 -27.34 -3.78
CA ALA A 565 25.14 -26.15 -3.21
C ALA A 565 23.80 -26.41 -2.49
N GLU A 566 23.36 -27.68 -2.39
CA GLU A 566 22.09 -28.10 -1.76
C GLU A 566 20.84 -27.39 -2.32
N ILE A 567 20.77 -27.18 -3.65
CA ILE A 567 19.66 -26.49 -4.33
C ILE A 567 18.66 -27.49 -4.95
N ASP A 568 17.50 -27.68 -4.30
CA ASP A 568 16.46 -28.61 -4.79
C ASP A 568 15.50 -28.02 -5.85
N THR A 569 15.26 -26.69 -5.84
CA THR A 569 14.26 -26.00 -6.70
C THR A 569 14.89 -24.88 -7.54
N ASP A 570 14.18 -24.41 -8.56
CA ASP A 570 14.46 -23.10 -9.18
C ASP A 570 13.92 -21.93 -8.33
N GLN A 571 13.96 -20.70 -8.86
CA GLN A 571 13.47 -19.50 -8.18
C GLN A 571 12.00 -19.59 -7.71
N ARG A 572 11.15 -20.32 -8.44
CA ARG A 572 9.70 -20.41 -8.18
C ARG A 572 9.35 -21.34 -7.01
N GLY A 573 10.30 -22.13 -6.51
CA GLY A 573 10.14 -22.89 -5.27
C GLY A 573 9.56 -24.30 -5.42
N SER A 574 8.78 -24.77 -4.44
CA SER A 574 8.62 -26.20 -4.10
C SER A 574 7.94 -27.10 -5.13
N THR A 575 7.28 -26.55 -6.15
CA THR A 575 6.76 -27.31 -7.31
C THR A 575 7.76 -27.41 -8.47
N PHE A 576 8.78 -26.56 -8.49
CA PHE A 576 9.68 -26.37 -9.63
C PHE A 576 11.09 -26.92 -9.33
N ASN A 577 11.27 -28.23 -9.52
CA ASN A 577 12.56 -28.92 -9.31
C ASN A 577 13.70 -28.27 -10.11
N ARG A 578 14.90 -28.14 -9.52
CA ARG A 578 16.10 -27.54 -10.14
C ARG A 578 16.81 -28.42 -11.18
N ILE A 579 16.40 -29.68 -11.31
CA ILE A 579 16.94 -30.61 -12.31
C ILE A 579 15.74 -31.33 -12.94
N PHE A 580 15.23 -30.76 -14.03
CA PHE A 580 14.22 -31.34 -14.90
C PHE A 580 14.85 -31.84 -16.21
N GLY A 581 14.19 -32.75 -16.92
CA GLY A 581 14.74 -33.40 -18.14
C GLY A 581 15.93 -34.35 -17.92
N GLY A 582 16.79 -34.07 -16.93
CA GLY A 582 17.99 -34.83 -16.56
C GLY A 582 19.24 -33.95 -16.41
N VAL A 583 19.23 -32.72 -16.92
CA VAL A 583 20.31 -31.73 -16.79
C VAL A 583 19.70 -30.37 -16.45
N VAL A 584 20.25 -29.70 -15.45
CA VAL A 584 19.83 -28.36 -15.04
C VAL A 584 19.95 -27.33 -16.18
N ASP A 585 18.97 -26.44 -16.26
CA ASP A 585 19.00 -25.30 -17.17
C ASP A 585 19.90 -24.17 -16.64
N LEU A 586 20.25 -23.21 -17.48
CA LEU A 586 21.00 -22.02 -17.08
C LEU A 586 20.06 -20.88 -16.67
N GLY A 587 20.44 -20.13 -15.63
CA GLY A 587 19.66 -19.01 -15.09
C GLY A 587 18.74 -19.42 -13.93
N ALA A 588 17.89 -18.49 -13.50
CA ALA A 588 17.02 -18.63 -12.33
C ALA A 588 15.78 -19.53 -12.54
N TYR A 589 15.50 -19.91 -13.79
CA TYR A 589 14.31 -20.64 -14.23
C TYR A 589 14.70 -22.01 -14.81
N GLU A 590 13.87 -23.02 -14.58
CA GLU A 590 13.97 -24.37 -15.17
C GLU A 590 12.75 -24.67 -16.06
N VAL A 591 12.95 -25.03 -17.32
CA VAL A 591 11.84 -25.37 -18.23
C VAL A 591 11.24 -26.73 -17.86
N GLN A 592 9.94 -26.73 -17.64
CA GLN A 592 9.14 -27.95 -17.49
C GLN A 592 8.12 -28.10 -18.63
N VAL A 593 7.50 -26.99 -19.01
CA VAL A 593 6.52 -26.80 -20.11
C VAL A 593 6.65 -25.36 -20.63
N PHE A 594 6.06 -25.08 -21.80
CA PHE A 594 5.89 -23.72 -22.34
C PHE A 594 4.42 -23.29 -22.22
N HIS A 595 4.12 -21.99 -22.25
CA HIS A 595 2.75 -21.48 -22.10
C HIS A 595 2.39 -20.36 -23.10
N SER A 596 1.09 -20.10 -23.24
CA SER A 596 0.51 -18.94 -23.96
C SER A 596 -0.34 -18.11 -22.98
N GLN A 597 -0.61 -16.84 -23.29
CA GLN A 597 -1.33 -15.92 -22.39
C GLN A 597 -2.71 -15.54 -22.96
N ILE A 598 -3.72 -15.51 -22.10
CA ILE A 598 -5.10 -15.06 -22.37
C ILE A 598 -5.43 -13.90 -21.44
N ASP A 599 -5.88 -12.77 -21.98
CA ASP A 599 -6.26 -11.57 -21.22
C ASP A 599 -7.71 -11.14 -21.52
N LEU A 600 -8.41 -10.62 -20.51
CA LEU A 600 -9.78 -10.09 -20.62
C LEU A 600 -9.80 -8.58 -20.33
N LYS A 601 -10.54 -7.80 -21.13
CA LYS A 601 -10.64 -6.34 -20.98
C LYS A 601 -12.06 -5.83 -21.25
N VAL A 602 -12.57 -4.99 -20.36
CA VAL A 602 -13.91 -4.38 -20.47
C VAL A 602 -13.77 -2.93 -20.93
N VAL A 603 -14.46 -2.58 -22.03
CA VAL A 603 -14.34 -1.29 -22.72
C VAL A 603 -15.71 -0.74 -23.17
N ASN A 604 -15.88 0.58 -23.14
CA ASN A 604 -17.12 1.24 -23.60
C ASN A 604 -17.25 1.22 -25.15
N SER A 605 -16.10 1.24 -25.83
CA SER A 605 -15.94 1.36 -27.26
C SER A 605 -14.81 0.43 -27.72
N LYS A 606 -14.92 -0.06 -28.96
CA LYS A 606 -14.06 -1.13 -29.47
C LYS A 606 -12.61 -0.68 -29.63
N THR A 607 -11.66 -1.44 -29.08
CA THR A 607 -10.23 -1.16 -29.23
C THR A 607 -9.82 -1.22 -30.70
N SER A 608 -9.07 -0.24 -31.17
CA SER A 608 -8.58 -0.22 -32.55
C SER A 608 -7.38 -1.17 -32.71
N THR A 609 -7.50 -2.14 -33.62
CA THR A 609 -6.43 -3.09 -33.96
C THR A 609 -5.76 -2.75 -35.28
N LEU A 610 -4.59 -3.32 -35.53
CA LEU A 610 -4.01 -3.45 -36.86
C LEU A 610 -4.91 -4.29 -37.79
N SER A 611 -4.62 -4.29 -39.10
CA SER A 611 -5.42 -5.00 -40.12
C SER A 611 -5.41 -6.52 -40.01
N ASN A 612 -4.47 -7.08 -39.24
CA ASN A 612 -4.40 -8.50 -38.85
C ASN A 612 -5.01 -8.76 -37.46
N GLY A 613 -5.60 -7.76 -36.78
CA GLY A 613 -6.23 -7.93 -35.47
C GLY A 613 -5.31 -7.74 -34.28
N GLU A 614 -4.04 -7.35 -34.50
CA GLU A 614 -3.03 -7.22 -33.45
C GLU A 614 -2.94 -5.82 -32.84
N SER A 615 -2.31 -5.77 -31.67
CA SER A 615 -1.88 -4.55 -30.98
C SER A 615 -0.54 -4.79 -30.25
N ASN A 616 0.28 -3.75 -30.18
CA ASN A 616 1.53 -3.75 -29.40
C ASN A 616 1.29 -3.69 -27.88
N SER A 617 0.05 -3.39 -27.45
CA SER A 617 -0.37 -3.30 -26.05
C SER A 617 -1.84 -3.65 -25.90
N LEU A 618 -2.22 -4.19 -24.73
CA LEU A 618 -3.62 -4.32 -24.36
C LEU A 618 -4.26 -2.94 -24.11
N PRO A 619 -5.59 -2.81 -24.25
CA PRO A 619 -6.31 -1.63 -23.76
C PRO A 619 -6.39 -1.63 -22.23
N ASP A 620 -6.70 -0.47 -21.67
CA ASP A 620 -7.07 -0.33 -20.26
C ASP A 620 -8.47 -0.92 -20.00
N ASN A 621 -8.77 -1.15 -18.72
CA ASN A 621 -10.04 -1.74 -18.28
C ASN A 621 -10.91 -0.68 -17.62
N LEU A 622 -12.20 -0.59 -17.95
CA LEU A 622 -13.12 0.30 -17.25
C LEU A 622 -13.18 -0.05 -15.75
N GLY A 623 -13.12 0.95 -14.88
CA GLY A 623 -13.40 0.76 -13.45
C GLY A 623 -14.89 0.54 -13.16
N TRP A 624 -15.77 1.28 -13.87
CA TRP A 624 -17.21 1.25 -13.63
C TRP A 624 -18.04 1.35 -14.91
N ILE A 625 -19.29 0.90 -14.82
CA ILE A 625 -20.36 1.03 -15.83
C ILE A 625 -21.69 1.29 -15.06
N ASP A 626 -22.64 2.04 -15.64
CA ASP A 626 -23.99 2.15 -15.07
C ASP A 626 -24.92 1.03 -15.54
N GLU A 627 -25.89 0.61 -14.73
CA GLU A 627 -26.75 -0.55 -15.03
C GLU A 627 -27.68 -0.42 -16.24
N TRP A 628 -27.77 0.74 -16.91
CA TRP A 628 -28.56 0.92 -18.15
C TRP A 628 -27.67 1.01 -19.40
N SER A 629 -26.36 1.19 -19.22
CA SER A 629 -25.36 1.26 -20.28
C SER A 629 -25.16 -0.06 -21.02
N SER A 630 -24.31 -0.03 -22.05
CA SER A 630 -24.04 -1.20 -22.89
C SER A 630 -22.61 -1.14 -23.45
N TYR A 631 -21.83 -2.18 -23.22
CA TYR A 631 -20.37 -2.19 -23.29
C TYR A 631 -19.82 -3.39 -24.08
N TRP A 632 -18.50 -3.58 -24.09
CA TRP A 632 -17.83 -4.72 -24.72
C TRP A 632 -16.86 -5.39 -23.76
N LEU A 633 -16.85 -6.73 -23.77
CA LEU A 633 -15.77 -7.55 -23.21
C LEU A 633 -14.90 -8.06 -24.36
N GLU A 634 -13.63 -7.68 -24.37
CA GLU A 634 -12.63 -8.10 -25.35
C GLU A 634 -11.75 -9.23 -24.78
N ILE A 635 -11.52 -10.26 -25.60
CA ILE A 635 -10.67 -11.42 -25.31
C ILE A 635 -9.42 -11.32 -26.17
N TRP A 636 -8.25 -11.26 -25.53
CA TRP A 636 -6.94 -11.13 -26.16
C TRP A 636 -6.09 -12.37 -25.92
N ILE A 637 -5.21 -12.68 -26.88
CA ILE A 637 -4.29 -13.83 -26.83
C ILE A 637 -2.89 -13.36 -27.25
N SER A 638 -1.83 -13.89 -26.63
CA SER A 638 -0.44 -13.73 -27.10
C SER A 638 0.42 -14.96 -26.80
N THR A 639 1.49 -15.15 -27.58
CA THR A 639 2.58 -16.09 -27.23
C THR A 639 3.79 -15.36 -26.61
N PRO A 640 4.62 -16.04 -25.81
CA PRO A 640 5.91 -15.51 -25.38
C PRO A 640 6.85 -15.29 -26.58
N SER A 641 7.58 -14.17 -26.57
CA SER A 641 8.01 -13.50 -27.79
C SER A 641 9.30 -14.04 -28.47
N THR A 642 9.35 -15.36 -28.73
CA THR A 642 10.15 -16.00 -29.81
C THR A 642 9.61 -17.41 -30.10
N THR A 643 8.30 -17.60 -30.14
CA THR A 643 7.78 -18.96 -30.38
C THR A 643 7.96 -19.43 -31.83
N ASP A 644 7.91 -18.52 -32.80
CA ASP A 644 7.61 -18.81 -34.21
C ASP A 644 6.31 -19.66 -34.33
N LEU A 645 5.36 -19.50 -33.39
CA LEU A 645 4.13 -20.31 -33.29
C LEU A 645 2.90 -19.45 -33.51
N GLU A 646 2.63 -19.24 -34.79
CA GLU A 646 1.40 -18.67 -35.30
C GLU A 646 0.18 -19.38 -34.69
N ILE A 647 -0.78 -18.61 -34.15
CA ILE A 647 -2.07 -19.13 -33.74
C ILE A 647 -2.82 -19.60 -35.00
N LEU A 648 -3.40 -20.79 -34.95
CA LEU A 648 -4.25 -21.35 -36.02
C LEU A 648 -5.73 -21.20 -35.68
N SER A 649 -6.11 -21.51 -34.44
CA SER A 649 -7.47 -21.34 -33.92
C SER A 649 -7.47 -21.17 -32.41
N ALA A 650 -8.50 -20.51 -31.89
CA ALA A 650 -8.78 -20.51 -30.46
C ALA A 650 -10.27 -20.81 -30.21
N ALA A 651 -10.56 -21.46 -29.09
CA ALA A 651 -11.89 -21.82 -28.64
C ALA A 651 -12.07 -21.58 -27.13
N PHE A 652 -13.25 -21.15 -26.72
CA PHE A 652 -13.58 -20.79 -25.34
C PHE A 652 -15.00 -21.25 -24.95
N ASN A 653 -15.17 -21.57 -23.66
CA ASN A 653 -16.45 -21.62 -22.95
C ASN A 653 -16.33 -20.74 -21.70
N MET A 654 -17.30 -19.87 -21.47
CA MET A 654 -17.22 -18.86 -20.39
C MET A 654 -18.59 -18.56 -19.78
N SER A 655 -18.58 -17.92 -18.61
CA SER A 655 -19.78 -17.47 -17.88
C SER A 655 -19.71 -16.03 -17.39
N TYR A 656 -20.87 -15.48 -17.03
CA TYR A 656 -21.10 -14.14 -16.49
C TYR A 656 -22.35 -14.11 -15.60
N ASN A 657 -22.48 -13.06 -14.78
CA ASN A 657 -23.62 -12.83 -13.91
C ASN A 657 -24.84 -12.25 -14.65
N THR A 658 -25.72 -13.13 -15.13
CA THR A 658 -26.98 -12.82 -15.83
C THR A 658 -28.08 -12.17 -14.95
N SER A 659 -27.80 -11.76 -13.71
CA SER A 659 -28.76 -10.94 -12.94
C SER A 659 -28.52 -9.43 -13.06
N ILE A 660 -27.44 -9.00 -13.71
CA ILE A 660 -27.04 -7.59 -13.82
C ILE A 660 -26.57 -7.18 -15.24
N THR A 661 -26.46 -8.11 -16.17
CA THR A 661 -25.99 -7.86 -17.54
C THR A 661 -26.29 -9.04 -18.48
N THR A 662 -26.85 -8.74 -19.67
CA THR A 662 -27.15 -9.73 -20.71
C THR A 662 -26.12 -9.65 -21.85
N ALA A 663 -25.60 -10.79 -22.31
CA ALA A 663 -24.79 -10.81 -23.54
C ALA A 663 -25.70 -10.88 -24.79
N THR A 664 -25.52 -9.99 -25.77
CA THR A 664 -26.42 -9.91 -26.95
C THR A 664 -25.78 -10.29 -28.28
N SER A 665 -24.46 -10.12 -28.45
CA SER A 665 -23.76 -10.48 -29.70
C SER A 665 -22.26 -10.75 -29.53
N ILE A 666 -21.66 -11.39 -30.54
CA ILE A 666 -20.24 -11.76 -30.62
C ILE A 666 -19.66 -11.18 -31.92
N GLU A 667 -18.46 -10.61 -31.85
CA GLU A 667 -17.70 -10.11 -33.00
C GLU A 667 -16.23 -10.56 -32.89
N TYR A 668 -15.75 -11.32 -33.88
CA TYR A 668 -14.35 -11.81 -33.87
C TYR A 668 -13.37 -10.72 -34.32
N GLY A 669 -12.15 -10.78 -33.80
CA GLY A 669 -11.04 -9.91 -34.22
C GLY A 669 -10.59 -10.19 -35.66
N ALA A 670 -9.85 -9.24 -36.26
CA ALA A 670 -9.65 -9.21 -37.71
C ALA A 670 -8.84 -10.38 -38.31
N ALA A 671 -8.06 -11.12 -37.52
CA ALA A 671 -7.47 -12.40 -37.96
C ALA A 671 -8.51 -13.52 -38.12
N PHE A 672 -9.42 -13.63 -37.15
CA PHE A 672 -10.24 -14.81 -36.88
C PHE A 672 -11.49 -14.86 -37.78
N THR A 673 -11.26 -14.96 -39.08
CA THR A 673 -12.26 -14.85 -40.15
C THR A 673 -12.81 -16.18 -40.65
N LEU A 674 -12.28 -17.31 -40.17
CA LEU A 674 -12.65 -18.66 -40.61
C LEU A 674 -13.37 -19.44 -39.49
N ASN A 675 -14.27 -20.35 -39.89
CA ASN A 675 -14.98 -21.31 -39.02
C ASN A 675 -15.55 -20.76 -37.70
N GLN A 676 -15.97 -19.48 -37.71
CA GLN A 676 -16.58 -18.79 -36.59
C GLN A 676 -17.81 -19.54 -36.04
N SER A 677 -17.79 -19.81 -34.74
CA SER A 677 -18.86 -20.43 -33.96
C SER A 677 -18.94 -19.77 -32.59
N GLY A 678 -20.15 -19.63 -32.05
CA GLY A 678 -20.39 -19.13 -30.72
C GLY A 678 -21.90 -19.14 -30.42
N THR A 679 -22.28 -19.53 -29.22
CA THR A 679 -23.69 -19.54 -28.78
C THR A 679 -23.79 -18.92 -27.40
N ILE A 680 -24.46 -17.77 -27.32
CA ILE A 680 -24.86 -17.19 -26.04
C ILE A 680 -26.09 -17.96 -25.53
N ASN A 681 -26.05 -18.38 -24.26
CA ASN A 681 -27.18 -18.89 -23.52
C ASN A 681 -27.29 -18.11 -22.20
N ASP A 682 -27.97 -16.98 -22.29
CA ASP A 682 -28.16 -16.00 -21.23
C ASP A 682 -28.95 -16.56 -20.04
N VAL A 683 -29.96 -17.40 -20.28
CA VAL A 683 -30.73 -18.14 -19.24
C VAL A 683 -29.87 -19.00 -18.29
N THR A 684 -28.59 -19.24 -18.62
CA THR A 684 -27.62 -19.86 -17.70
C THR A 684 -26.34 -19.04 -17.50
N GLY A 685 -26.29 -17.78 -17.93
CA GLY A 685 -25.12 -16.91 -17.87
C GLY A 685 -23.90 -17.50 -18.57
N THR A 686 -24.05 -18.13 -19.74
CA THR A 686 -22.92 -18.79 -20.44
C THR A 686 -22.80 -18.42 -21.92
N ILE A 687 -21.56 -18.43 -22.41
CA ILE A 687 -21.24 -18.40 -23.85
C ILE A 687 -20.45 -19.67 -24.17
N GLN A 688 -20.95 -20.44 -25.13
CA GLN A 688 -20.50 -21.82 -25.40
C GLN A 688 -20.05 -22.00 -26.85
N ASN A 689 -19.03 -22.83 -27.05
CA ASN A 689 -18.42 -23.12 -28.35
C ASN A 689 -17.97 -21.85 -29.09
N LEU A 690 -17.44 -20.86 -28.34
CA LEU A 690 -16.93 -19.59 -28.86
C LEU A 690 -15.55 -19.86 -29.50
N SER A 691 -15.52 -20.19 -30.79
CA SER A 691 -14.32 -20.60 -31.51
C SER A 691 -14.20 -19.96 -32.88
N ALA A 692 -12.96 -19.69 -33.31
CA ALA A 692 -12.67 -19.26 -34.67
C ALA A 692 -11.24 -19.62 -35.10
N GLU A 693 -11.04 -19.69 -36.42
CA GLU A 693 -9.77 -19.95 -37.10
C GLU A 693 -9.26 -18.67 -37.79
N THR A 694 -7.94 -18.51 -37.88
CA THR A 694 -7.30 -17.49 -38.72
C THR A 694 -6.81 -18.09 -40.05
N GLY A 695 -6.86 -17.27 -41.11
CA GLY A 695 -6.27 -17.57 -42.42
C GLY A 695 -5.05 -16.72 -42.76
N LEU A 696 -4.56 -15.94 -41.80
CA LEU A 696 -3.35 -15.13 -41.90
C LEU A 696 -2.17 -15.88 -41.25
N SER A 697 -0.96 -15.66 -41.76
CA SER A 697 0.27 -16.09 -41.09
C SER A 697 0.69 -15.11 -39.99
N ASP A 698 1.63 -15.54 -39.17
CA ASP A 698 2.35 -14.70 -38.19
C ASP A 698 1.45 -14.11 -37.07
N VAL A 699 0.22 -14.64 -36.90
CA VAL A 699 -0.79 -14.08 -35.97
C VAL A 699 -0.53 -14.47 -34.52
N GLY A 700 -0.43 -13.45 -33.65
CA GLY A 700 -0.24 -13.61 -32.21
C GLY A 700 1.15 -14.07 -31.81
N ASP A 701 2.09 -14.13 -32.76
CA ASP A 701 3.52 -14.33 -32.53
C ASP A 701 4.10 -12.97 -32.11
N ASP A 702 4.73 -12.91 -30.94
CA ASP A 702 5.31 -11.71 -30.32
C ASP A 702 4.33 -10.54 -30.01
N GLN A 703 3.04 -10.60 -30.37
CA GLN A 703 2.04 -9.53 -30.17
C GLN A 703 0.72 -10.01 -29.53
N HIS A 704 -0.07 -9.07 -29.01
CA HIS A 704 -1.44 -9.35 -28.56
C HIS A 704 -2.40 -9.32 -29.76
N VAL A 705 -3.01 -10.45 -30.09
CA VAL A 705 -4.12 -10.50 -31.06
C VAL A 705 -5.46 -10.47 -30.34
N LEU A 706 -6.38 -9.63 -30.83
CA LEU A 706 -7.78 -9.68 -30.42
C LEU A 706 -8.43 -10.94 -31.01
N PHE A 707 -8.90 -11.83 -30.15
CA PHE A 707 -9.67 -13.00 -30.57
C PHE A 707 -11.14 -12.67 -30.84
N ALA A 708 -11.82 -12.08 -29.86
CA ALA A 708 -13.24 -11.74 -29.98
C ALA A 708 -13.64 -10.60 -29.03
N ARG A 709 -14.76 -9.97 -29.35
CA ARG A 709 -15.52 -9.06 -28.50
C ARG A 709 -16.91 -9.64 -28.26
N ILE A 710 -17.41 -9.50 -27.04
CA ILE A 710 -18.79 -9.82 -26.67
C ILE A 710 -19.49 -8.52 -26.30
N ARG A 711 -20.67 -8.30 -26.87
CA ARG A 711 -21.54 -7.16 -26.55
C ARG A 711 -22.38 -7.51 -25.33
N PHE A 712 -22.32 -6.66 -24.32
CA PHE A 712 -23.18 -6.71 -23.14
C PHE A 712 -24.12 -5.50 -23.11
N GLU A 713 -25.40 -5.73 -22.86
CA GLU A 713 -26.47 -4.74 -22.87
C GLU A 713 -27.45 -5.04 -21.73
N SER A 714 -28.09 -4.01 -21.18
CA SER A 714 -29.02 -4.15 -20.04
C SER A 714 -30.45 -4.42 -20.50
N THR A 715 -31.12 -5.42 -19.90
CA THR A 715 -32.51 -5.81 -20.21
C THR A 715 -33.46 -5.59 -19.03
N SER A 716 -34.71 -6.01 -19.17
CA SER A 716 -35.72 -5.98 -18.09
C SER A 716 -35.64 -7.16 -17.12
N ASP A 717 -34.76 -8.12 -17.37
CA ASP A 717 -34.50 -9.24 -16.45
C ASP A 717 -33.19 -9.02 -15.64
N ASP A 718 -32.41 -7.98 -16.00
CA ASP A 718 -31.21 -7.49 -15.30
C ASP A 718 -31.54 -6.35 -14.31
N ALA A 719 -30.96 -6.32 -13.11
CA ALA A 719 -31.15 -5.19 -12.17
C ALA A 719 -30.02 -5.00 -11.15
N VAL A 720 -29.58 -3.75 -10.98
CA VAL A 720 -28.74 -3.31 -9.84
C VAL A 720 -29.53 -2.28 -9.03
N ASN A 721 -30.29 -2.75 -8.05
CA ASN A 721 -31.17 -1.91 -7.21
C ASN A 721 -30.37 -1.04 -6.24
N LEU A 722 -30.89 0.13 -5.88
CA LEU A 722 -30.29 1.06 -4.89
C LEU A 722 -30.26 0.46 -3.47
N ASP A 723 -29.13 0.53 -2.76
CA ASP A 723 -29.11 0.21 -1.32
C ASP A 723 -29.52 1.41 -0.48
N LEU A 724 -30.83 1.59 -0.34
CA LEU A 724 -31.44 2.64 0.46
C LEU A 724 -30.97 2.61 1.93
N GLN A 725 -30.67 1.43 2.51
CA GLN A 725 -30.28 1.32 3.92
C GLN A 725 -28.79 1.57 4.13
N GLY A 726 -27.95 1.12 3.20
CA GLY A 726 -26.50 1.36 3.18
C GLY A 726 -26.10 2.72 2.62
N ARG A 727 -27.02 3.47 2.00
CA ARG A 727 -26.78 4.77 1.32
C ARG A 727 -25.69 4.67 0.24
N ASN A 728 -25.79 3.64 -0.61
CA ASN A 728 -24.79 3.30 -1.63
C ASN A 728 -25.47 2.89 -2.96
N LEU A 729 -24.79 3.10 -4.09
CA LEU A 729 -25.25 2.66 -5.42
C LEU A 729 -25.08 1.14 -5.69
N ASN A 730 -24.76 0.35 -4.65
CA ASN A 730 -24.76 -1.11 -4.65
C ASN A 730 -23.95 -1.75 -5.82
N PRO A 731 -22.64 -1.45 -5.95
CA PRO A 731 -21.83 -1.94 -7.06
C PRO A 731 -21.74 -3.47 -7.11
N GLN A 732 -22.01 -4.06 -8.27
CA GLN A 732 -22.00 -5.51 -8.52
C GLN A 732 -20.97 -5.91 -9.60
N SER A 733 -20.35 -7.08 -9.46
CA SER A 733 -19.40 -7.61 -10.46
C SER A 733 -20.10 -8.45 -11.53
N PRO A 734 -19.73 -8.33 -12.82
CA PRO A 734 -20.20 -9.21 -13.90
C PRO A 734 -19.73 -10.68 -13.83
N GLU A 735 -18.85 -11.04 -12.89
CA GLU A 735 -18.32 -12.41 -12.68
C GLU A 735 -17.83 -13.12 -13.97
N PHE A 736 -17.03 -12.43 -14.79
CA PHE A 736 -16.49 -12.99 -16.04
C PHE A 736 -15.47 -14.12 -15.76
N LEU A 737 -15.85 -15.35 -16.09
CA LEU A 737 -15.04 -16.55 -15.86
C LEU A 737 -14.87 -17.38 -17.14
N ILE A 738 -13.63 -17.74 -17.48
CA ILE A 738 -13.34 -18.74 -18.52
C ILE A 738 -13.39 -20.14 -17.87
N GLY A 739 -14.37 -20.96 -18.28
CA GLY A 739 -14.54 -22.32 -17.78
C GLY A 739 -13.77 -23.38 -18.58
N GLN A 740 -13.40 -23.06 -19.81
CA GLN A 740 -12.52 -23.85 -20.66
C GLN A 740 -11.97 -22.97 -21.80
N SER A 741 -10.70 -23.16 -22.16
CA SER A 741 -10.14 -22.73 -23.44
C SER A 741 -9.44 -23.88 -24.17
N GLU A 742 -9.15 -23.67 -25.46
CA GLU A 742 -8.28 -24.50 -26.30
C GLU A 742 -7.67 -23.62 -27.40
N ILE A 743 -6.39 -23.27 -27.28
CA ILE A 743 -5.62 -22.59 -28.32
C ILE A 743 -4.77 -23.61 -29.11
N VAL A 744 -4.88 -23.56 -30.44
CA VAL A 744 -4.15 -24.43 -31.37
C VAL A 744 -3.22 -23.58 -32.23
N PHE A 745 -1.98 -24.04 -32.36
CA PHE A 745 -0.90 -23.36 -33.09
C PHE A 745 -0.53 -24.14 -34.37
N THR A 746 0.22 -23.52 -35.29
CA THR A 746 0.69 -24.20 -36.51
C THR A 746 1.76 -25.26 -36.27
N GLY A 747 2.46 -25.21 -35.12
CA GLY A 747 3.47 -26.18 -34.69
C GLY A 747 3.00 -27.19 -33.63
N SER A 748 3.79 -28.24 -33.40
CA SER A 748 3.42 -29.38 -32.55
C SER A 748 4.07 -29.39 -31.15
N SER A 749 4.28 -28.22 -30.55
CA SER A 749 4.79 -28.10 -29.18
C SER A 749 3.63 -28.18 -28.17
N PRO A 750 3.76 -28.91 -27.04
CA PRO A 750 2.80 -28.81 -25.96
C PRO A 750 2.93 -27.43 -25.30
N ILE A 751 1.81 -26.71 -25.28
CA ILE A 751 1.66 -25.39 -24.67
C ILE A 751 0.55 -25.50 -23.62
N GLU A 752 0.79 -24.94 -22.44
CA GLU A 752 -0.22 -24.74 -21.40
C GLU A 752 -0.80 -23.31 -21.48
N GLU A 753 -1.98 -23.08 -20.92
CA GLU A 753 -2.69 -21.80 -20.99
C GLU A 753 -2.56 -21.05 -19.66
N ALA A 754 -2.01 -19.84 -19.71
CA ALA A 754 -1.91 -18.91 -18.61
C ALA A 754 -2.93 -17.79 -18.77
N TYR A 755 -3.53 -17.36 -17.66
CA TYR A 755 -4.60 -16.37 -17.64
C TYR A 755 -4.11 -15.10 -16.96
N GLY A 756 -4.38 -13.94 -17.56
CA GLY A 756 -4.18 -12.63 -16.95
C GLY A 756 -5.15 -12.37 -15.79
N PRO A 757 -5.05 -11.19 -15.14
CA PRO A 757 -6.01 -10.78 -14.12
C PRO A 757 -7.43 -10.70 -14.70
N SER A 758 -8.43 -11.02 -13.87
CA SER A 758 -9.84 -10.86 -14.25
C SER A 758 -10.23 -9.37 -14.23
N PRO A 759 -11.19 -8.91 -15.05
CA PRO A 759 -11.62 -7.51 -15.03
C PRO A 759 -12.23 -7.10 -13.69
N GLU A 760 -11.74 -6.02 -13.10
CA GLU A 760 -12.22 -5.48 -11.81
C GLU A 760 -13.43 -4.54 -11.97
N THR A 761 -14.05 -4.50 -13.15
CA THR A 761 -15.16 -3.59 -13.48
C THR A 761 -16.41 -3.89 -12.67
N LEU A 762 -17.03 -2.84 -12.11
CA LEU A 762 -18.28 -2.90 -11.37
C LEU A 762 -19.43 -2.21 -12.11
N ILE A 763 -20.65 -2.74 -11.95
CA ILE A 763 -21.89 -2.14 -12.45
C ILE A 763 -22.64 -1.47 -11.30
N TYR A 764 -23.05 -0.21 -11.48
CA TYR A 764 -23.67 0.63 -10.45
C TYR A 764 -25.16 0.91 -10.73
N ALA A 765 -25.95 1.03 -9.66
CA ALA A 765 -27.37 1.43 -9.70
C ALA A 765 -27.58 2.83 -10.32
N ASN A 766 -28.78 3.08 -10.86
CA ASN A 766 -29.16 4.38 -11.44
C ASN A 766 -29.95 5.25 -10.43
N PRO A 767 -29.33 6.25 -9.76
CA PRO A 767 -29.98 7.04 -8.69
C PRO A 767 -31.16 7.90 -9.14
N TYR A 768 -31.35 8.11 -10.45
CA TYR A 768 -32.53 8.83 -10.95
C TYR A 768 -33.82 8.00 -10.87
N ASP A 769 -33.72 6.66 -10.84
CA ASP A 769 -34.86 5.74 -10.67
C ASP A 769 -35.02 5.40 -9.19
N LEU A 770 -35.46 6.40 -8.40
CA LEU A 770 -35.60 6.31 -6.95
C LEU A 770 -36.55 5.20 -6.47
N ASN A 771 -37.33 4.56 -7.37
CA ASN A 771 -38.22 3.45 -7.04
C ASN A 771 -37.86 2.10 -7.71
N ASP A 772 -36.69 2.02 -8.37
CA ASP A 772 -36.19 0.85 -9.12
C ASP A 772 -37.28 0.23 -10.05
N ASP A 773 -37.98 1.05 -10.86
CA ASP A 773 -39.09 0.62 -11.74
C ASP A 773 -38.80 0.75 -13.27
N ASP A 774 -37.50 0.69 -13.61
CA ASP A 774 -36.85 0.75 -14.94
C ASP A 774 -37.20 2.01 -15.78
N ALA A 775 -37.68 3.07 -15.13
CA ALA A 775 -38.27 4.24 -15.77
C ALA A 775 -38.27 5.48 -14.86
N ILE A 776 -37.44 6.48 -15.16
CA ILE A 776 -37.38 7.74 -14.40
C ILE A 776 -38.67 8.54 -14.64
N ASN A 777 -39.61 8.53 -13.69
CA ASN A 777 -40.99 8.93 -13.94
C ASN A 777 -41.65 9.75 -12.81
N PHE A 778 -42.98 9.91 -12.89
CA PHE A 778 -43.77 10.69 -11.92
C PHE A 778 -43.73 10.10 -10.50
N ARG A 779 -43.43 8.81 -10.34
CA ARG A 779 -43.21 8.20 -9.01
C ARG A 779 -41.97 8.73 -8.33
N ASP A 780 -40.86 8.72 -9.05
CA ASP A 780 -39.55 9.19 -8.59
C ASP A 780 -39.63 10.69 -8.30
N LEU A 781 -40.36 11.44 -9.15
CA LEU A 781 -40.66 12.86 -8.89
C LEU A 781 -41.46 13.07 -7.58
N MET A 782 -42.35 12.15 -7.19
CA MET A 782 -43.04 12.21 -5.90
C MET A 782 -42.13 11.83 -4.72
N LEU A 783 -41.23 10.86 -4.89
CA LEU A 783 -40.23 10.50 -3.87
C LEU A 783 -39.27 11.67 -3.65
N PHE A 784 -38.65 12.17 -4.72
CA PHE A 784 -37.84 13.38 -4.76
C PHE A 784 -38.56 14.57 -4.10
N ALA A 785 -39.80 14.86 -4.50
CA ALA A 785 -40.57 15.97 -3.92
C ALA A 785 -40.91 15.78 -2.43
N SER A 786 -40.90 14.55 -1.90
CA SER A 786 -41.12 14.28 -0.47
C SER A 786 -39.91 14.60 0.41
N VAL A 787 -38.71 14.63 -0.18
CA VAL A 787 -37.43 14.99 0.47
C VAL A 787 -36.86 16.32 -0.03
N TYR A 788 -37.61 17.06 -0.83
CA TYR A 788 -37.17 18.35 -1.38
C TYR A 788 -36.94 19.40 -0.28
N ASN A 789 -35.82 20.11 -0.36
CA ASN A 789 -35.29 21.02 0.65
C ASN A 789 -35.09 20.33 2.03
N THR A 790 -34.69 19.06 2.02
CA THR A 790 -34.05 18.40 3.18
C THR A 790 -32.53 18.40 3.03
N ILE A 791 -31.86 18.16 4.15
CA ILE A 791 -30.43 17.92 4.26
C ILE A 791 -30.25 16.41 4.48
N PRO A 792 -29.69 15.62 3.53
CA PRO A 792 -29.56 14.17 3.62
C PRO A 792 -28.80 13.67 4.85
N SER A 793 -27.78 14.38 5.32
CA SER A 793 -27.01 14.07 6.53
C SER A 793 -27.86 14.15 7.81
N GLU A 794 -28.76 15.13 7.92
CA GLU A 794 -29.72 15.30 9.02
C GLU A 794 -31.02 14.49 8.84
N SER A 795 -31.28 13.98 7.63
CA SER A 795 -32.56 13.42 7.22
C SER A 795 -32.75 11.96 7.63
N SER A 796 -33.89 11.69 8.28
CA SER A 796 -34.38 10.33 8.59
C SER A 796 -35.11 9.63 7.42
N SER A 797 -34.93 10.11 6.18
CA SER A 797 -35.53 9.53 4.98
C SER A 797 -34.46 9.11 3.99
N ASP A 798 -34.29 7.81 3.79
CA ASP A 798 -33.23 7.21 2.97
C ASP A 798 -33.17 7.78 1.54
N TYR A 799 -34.34 8.05 0.94
CA TYR A 799 -34.45 8.68 -0.37
C TYR A 799 -33.80 10.07 -0.49
N SER A 800 -33.57 10.78 0.62
CA SER A 800 -32.90 12.10 0.56
C SER A 800 -31.45 11.98 0.09
N TRP A 801 -30.75 10.90 0.44
CA TRP A 801 -29.39 10.66 -0.03
C TRP A 801 -29.31 10.51 -1.55
N PHE A 802 -30.24 9.77 -2.15
CA PHE A 802 -30.24 9.51 -3.59
C PHE A 802 -30.89 10.64 -4.39
N ALA A 803 -31.83 11.40 -3.81
CA ALA A 803 -32.45 12.58 -4.42
C ALA A 803 -31.54 13.82 -4.43
N ASP A 804 -30.43 13.82 -3.69
CA ASP A 804 -29.36 14.81 -3.77
C ASP A 804 -28.46 14.45 -4.97
N LEU A 805 -28.98 14.69 -6.17
CA LEU A 805 -28.46 14.18 -7.44
C LEU A 805 -27.20 14.92 -7.96
N ASN A 806 -26.68 15.90 -7.23
CA ASN A 806 -25.30 16.38 -7.37
C ASN A 806 -24.41 16.13 -6.14
N GLN A 807 -24.97 15.54 -5.07
CA GLN A 807 -24.32 15.22 -3.79
C GLN A 807 -23.80 16.46 -3.04
N SER A 808 -24.63 17.51 -2.98
CA SER A 808 -24.36 18.78 -2.27
C SER A 808 -24.85 18.78 -0.80
N ASP A 809 -25.24 17.61 -0.29
CA ASP A 809 -25.99 17.39 0.95
C ASP A 809 -27.24 18.25 1.04
N ARG A 810 -27.91 18.49 -0.09
CA ARG A 810 -29.06 19.40 -0.10
C ARG A 810 -29.99 19.19 -1.29
N VAL A 811 -30.93 18.26 -1.19
CA VAL A 811 -31.99 18.05 -2.21
C VAL A 811 -32.67 19.38 -2.56
N ASN A 812 -32.40 19.93 -3.74
CA ASN A 812 -32.83 21.27 -4.12
C ASN A 812 -33.20 21.38 -5.62
N PHE A 813 -33.25 22.61 -6.16
CA PHE A 813 -33.66 22.84 -7.53
C PHE A 813 -32.61 22.36 -8.56
N LYS A 814 -31.32 22.32 -8.18
CA LYS A 814 -30.24 21.77 -9.01
C LYS A 814 -30.48 20.29 -9.32
N ASP A 815 -30.78 19.52 -8.28
CA ASP A 815 -31.11 18.10 -8.37
C ASP A 815 -32.40 17.86 -9.15
N LEU A 816 -33.38 18.77 -9.01
CA LEU A 816 -34.61 18.73 -9.80
C LEU A 816 -34.34 18.97 -11.30
N VAL A 817 -33.32 19.75 -11.66
CA VAL A 817 -32.89 19.94 -13.06
C VAL A 817 -32.16 18.70 -13.58
N LEU A 818 -31.26 18.11 -12.80
CA LEU A 818 -30.58 16.86 -13.17
C LEU A 818 -31.61 15.71 -13.34
N PHE A 819 -32.54 15.58 -12.40
CA PHE A 819 -33.68 14.68 -12.49
C PHE A 819 -34.53 14.95 -13.75
N ALA A 820 -34.90 16.22 -14.01
CA ALA A 820 -35.68 16.61 -15.18
C ALA A 820 -34.95 16.34 -16.51
N SER A 821 -33.62 16.37 -16.54
CA SER A 821 -32.81 16.05 -17.74
C SER A 821 -32.85 14.56 -18.12
N ASN A 822 -33.16 13.69 -17.14
CA ASN A 822 -33.31 12.25 -17.32
C ASN A 822 -34.78 11.78 -17.29
N TYR A 823 -35.71 12.67 -16.95
CA TYR A 823 -37.13 12.36 -16.84
C TYR A 823 -37.75 11.81 -18.13
N GLY A 824 -38.44 10.67 -18.02
CA GLY A 824 -39.05 9.96 -19.12
C GLY A 824 -38.14 8.95 -19.83
N LYS A 825 -36.84 8.88 -19.49
CA LYS A 825 -35.94 7.81 -19.94
C LYS A 825 -36.30 6.48 -19.28
N ARG A 826 -35.98 5.37 -19.96
CA ARG A 826 -36.29 3.99 -19.55
C ARG A 826 -35.17 3.04 -19.97
N LYS A 827 -34.83 2.07 -19.14
CA LYS A 827 -33.75 1.09 -19.37
C LYS A 827 -33.79 0.43 -20.75
N LEU A 828 -34.98 -0.08 -21.14
CA LEU A 828 -35.23 -0.77 -22.41
C LEU A 828 -35.14 0.10 -23.68
N ASP A 829 -35.08 1.43 -23.56
CA ASP A 829 -34.82 2.31 -24.71
C ASP A 829 -33.29 2.51 -24.94
N HIS A 830 -32.45 1.83 -24.14
CA HIS A 830 -30.98 1.98 -24.03
C HIS A 830 -30.50 3.45 -24.06
N PRO A 831 -31.07 4.32 -23.22
CA PRO A 831 -30.79 5.75 -23.26
C PRO A 831 -29.43 6.05 -22.63
N THR A 832 -28.68 6.98 -23.21
CA THR A 832 -27.59 7.63 -22.47
C THR A 832 -28.19 8.40 -21.29
N ILE A 833 -27.98 7.91 -20.07
CA ILE A 833 -28.25 8.68 -18.87
C ILE A 833 -27.23 9.81 -18.79
N VAL A 834 -27.70 11.00 -18.43
CA VAL A 834 -26.87 12.19 -18.24
C VAL A 834 -26.66 12.31 -16.75
N TYR A 835 -25.60 11.69 -16.27
CA TYR A 835 -25.10 11.90 -14.92
C TYR A 835 -24.28 13.22 -14.89
N PRO A 836 -24.16 13.91 -13.74
CA PRO A 836 -23.11 14.90 -13.55
C PRO A 836 -21.74 14.24 -13.59
N GLN A 837 -20.69 15.02 -13.88
CA GLN A 837 -19.32 14.53 -14.10
C GLN A 837 -18.77 13.68 -12.94
N ASN A 838 -19.23 13.94 -11.72
CA ASN A 838 -18.76 13.27 -10.52
C ASN A 838 -19.38 11.87 -10.31
N PHE A 839 -20.34 11.40 -11.12
CA PHE A 839 -20.90 10.03 -11.05
C PHE A 839 -19.93 8.93 -11.55
N PRO A 840 -20.02 7.67 -11.06
CA PRO A 840 -20.78 7.18 -9.91
C PRO A 840 -20.11 7.58 -8.59
N HIS A 841 -18.88 8.09 -8.67
CA HIS A 841 -18.05 8.41 -7.53
C HIS A 841 -18.83 9.22 -6.50
N ALA A 842 -19.38 10.39 -6.81
CA ALA A 842 -20.07 11.26 -5.85
C ALA A 842 -21.19 10.63 -4.99
N TRP A 843 -21.87 9.56 -5.43
CA TRP A 843 -22.86 8.87 -4.56
C TRP A 843 -22.21 7.85 -3.61
N ASN A 844 -20.89 7.74 -3.67
CA ASN A 844 -19.98 6.84 -2.96
C ASN A 844 -18.66 7.54 -2.52
N ASN A 845 -18.49 8.83 -2.85
CA ASN A 845 -17.31 9.73 -2.81
C ASN A 845 -17.86 11.19 -2.76
N GLN A 846 -17.17 12.35 -2.78
CA GLN A 846 -15.75 12.71 -2.74
C GLN A 846 -15.17 13.06 -4.16
N LEU A 847 -14.64 14.30 -4.34
CA LEU A 847 -14.14 14.93 -5.60
C LEU A 847 -12.72 14.48 -5.99
N LEU A 848 -12.39 14.31 -7.28
CA LEU A 848 -11.21 13.49 -7.67
C LEU A 848 -10.02 14.23 -8.33
N VAL A 849 -8.79 13.80 -8.02
CA VAL A 849 -7.54 14.11 -8.76
C VAL A 849 -7.46 13.38 -10.11
N ASP A 850 -7.02 14.11 -11.14
CA ASP A 850 -6.54 13.59 -12.43
C ASP A 850 -5.11 13.00 -12.29
N THR A 851 -5.00 11.68 -12.42
CA THR A 851 -3.74 10.92 -12.27
C THR A 851 -2.95 10.77 -13.57
N THR A 852 -3.39 11.36 -14.69
CA THR A 852 -2.80 11.08 -16.02
C THR A 852 -1.42 11.72 -16.26
N GLN A 853 -0.92 12.56 -15.35
CA GLN A 853 0.36 13.27 -15.48
C GLN A 853 1.55 12.62 -14.76
N GLY A 854 1.35 11.69 -13.82
CA GLY A 854 2.43 11.02 -13.09
C GLY A 854 1.97 10.34 -11.80
N GLU A 855 2.81 9.48 -11.21
CA GLU A 855 2.51 8.85 -9.91
C GLU A 855 2.58 9.87 -8.75
N PRO A 856 1.81 9.68 -7.66
CA PRO A 856 1.78 10.62 -6.54
C PRO A 856 3.15 10.84 -5.90
N GLN A 857 3.43 12.08 -5.49
CA GLN A 857 4.62 12.38 -4.72
C GLN A 857 4.46 11.93 -3.25
N LEU A 858 5.58 11.76 -2.57
CA LEU A 858 5.64 11.02 -1.31
C LEU A 858 4.98 11.80 -0.17
N ALA A 859 4.20 11.10 0.68
CA ALA A 859 3.49 11.60 1.88
C ALA A 859 3.40 13.13 1.98
N PRO A 860 2.46 13.75 1.24
CA PRO A 860 2.26 15.18 1.38
C PRO A 860 1.75 15.53 2.77
N GLU A 861 2.12 16.71 3.26
CA GLU A 861 1.73 17.19 4.58
C GLU A 861 0.21 17.36 4.69
N THR A 862 -0.39 16.64 5.64
CA THR A 862 -1.83 16.68 5.92
C THR A 862 -2.31 18.10 6.19
N LEU A 863 -3.32 18.57 5.46
CA LEU A 863 -3.83 19.93 5.62
C LEU A 863 -4.41 20.12 7.02
N SER A 864 -3.83 21.04 7.80
CA SER A 864 -4.39 21.35 9.11
C SER A 864 -5.73 22.08 8.95
N GLN A 865 -6.70 21.77 9.82
CA GLN A 865 -7.97 22.48 9.89
C GLN A 865 -7.78 24.00 9.92
N SER A 866 -6.89 24.51 10.78
CA SER A 866 -6.59 25.93 10.89
C SER A 866 -5.94 26.55 9.63
N THR A 867 -5.26 25.73 8.81
CA THR A 867 -4.73 26.14 7.51
C THR A 867 -5.86 26.28 6.51
N ALA A 868 -6.81 25.33 6.49
CA ALA A 868 -8.03 25.40 5.69
C ALA A 868 -8.92 26.57 6.10
N ASP A 869 -9.15 26.79 7.40
CA ASP A 869 -9.87 27.95 7.95
C ASP A 869 -9.25 29.26 7.44
N THR A 870 -7.91 29.36 7.50
CA THR A 870 -7.17 30.55 7.04
C THR A 870 -7.29 30.73 5.53
N ALA A 871 -7.20 29.65 4.75
CA ALA A 871 -7.36 29.68 3.30
C ALA A 871 -8.79 30.07 2.89
N LEU A 872 -9.84 29.54 3.54
CA LEU A 872 -11.23 29.97 3.34
C LEU A 872 -11.41 31.45 3.67
N ASN A 873 -10.88 31.93 4.80
CA ASN A 873 -10.98 33.35 5.16
C ASN A 873 -10.30 34.27 4.12
N ASN A 874 -9.12 33.87 3.60
CA ASN A 874 -8.42 34.61 2.53
C ASN A 874 -9.23 34.60 1.21
N VAL A 875 -9.80 33.45 0.84
CA VAL A 875 -10.70 33.30 -0.32
C VAL A 875 -11.94 34.20 -0.16
N VAL A 876 -12.58 34.18 1.00
CA VAL A 876 -13.76 35.00 1.31
C VAL A 876 -13.42 36.49 1.25
N GLU A 877 -12.26 36.94 1.76
CA GLU A 877 -11.83 38.34 1.66
C GLU A 877 -11.56 38.77 0.20
N HIS A 878 -11.01 37.89 -0.64
CA HIS A 878 -10.74 38.16 -2.07
C HIS A 878 -12.02 38.27 -2.91
N VAL A 879 -13.03 37.43 -2.65
CA VAL A 879 -14.25 37.34 -3.47
C VAL A 879 -15.39 38.24 -2.96
N SER A 880 -15.51 38.49 -1.65
CA SER A 880 -16.58 39.33 -1.06
C SER A 880 -16.77 40.73 -1.69
N PRO A 881 -15.72 41.45 -2.17
CA PRO A 881 -15.90 42.74 -2.83
C PRO A 881 -16.59 42.68 -4.20
N GLN A 882 -16.70 41.48 -4.79
CA GLN A 882 -17.13 41.23 -6.16
C GLN A 882 -18.59 40.72 -6.25
N LEU A 883 -19.12 40.22 -5.13
CA LEU A 883 -20.43 39.57 -5.01
C LEU A 883 -21.57 40.52 -4.63
N ASN A 884 -22.81 40.02 -4.72
CA ASN A 884 -24.00 40.74 -4.26
C ASN A 884 -24.27 40.55 -2.75
N PRO A 885 -25.04 41.43 -2.09
CA PRO A 885 -25.22 41.39 -0.63
C PRO A 885 -25.76 40.07 -0.07
N SER A 886 -26.66 39.38 -0.79
CA SER A 886 -27.20 38.08 -0.37
C SER A 886 -26.18 36.93 -0.54
N GLN A 887 -25.23 37.06 -1.47
CA GLN A 887 -24.11 36.12 -1.56
C GLN A 887 -23.12 36.33 -0.40
N ASN A 888 -22.82 37.58 -0.02
CA ASN A 888 -21.97 37.85 1.16
C ASN A 888 -22.65 37.43 2.47
N GLU A 889 -23.96 37.61 2.62
CA GLU A 889 -24.74 37.09 3.76
C GLU A 889 -24.77 35.54 3.80
N THR A 890 -24.44 34.87 2.68
CA THR A 890 -24.17 33.43 2.62
C THR A 890 -22.73 33.11 3.01
N LEU A 891 -21.73 33.86 2.50
CA LEU A 891 -20.31 33.70 2.87
C LEU A 891 -20.07 33.82 4.39
N GLU A 892 -20.77 34.73 5.08
CA GLU A 892 -20.69 34.89 6.54
C GLU A 892 -21.17 33.65 7.35
N GLN A 893 -21.70 32.61 6.68
CA GLN A 893 -22.23 31.39 7.29
C GLN A 893 -21.53 30.11 6.79
N ILE A 894 -20.48 30.23 5.97
CA ILE A 894 -19.77 29.08 5.41
C ILE A 894 -18.63 28.64 6.32
N ASP A 895 -18.58 27.34 6.57
CA ASP A 895 -17.55 26.64 7.35
C ASP A 895 -16.63 25.84 6.42
N ILE A 896 -15.49 25.38 6.91
CA ILE A 896 -14.60 24.45 6.19
C ILE A 896 -14.15 23.35 7.15
N GLN A 897 -14.07 22.11 6.69
CA GLN A 897 -13.69 20.96 7.53
C GLN A 897 -12.72 20.05 6.76
N VAL A 898 -11.52 19.85 7.30
CA VAL A 898 -10.57 18.90 6.70
C VAL A 898 -10.85 17.50 7.22
N VAL A 899 -10.92 16.54 6.29
CA VAL A 899 -11.32 15.15 6.53
C VAL A 899 -10.59 14.27 5.52
N ASP A 900 -10.27 13.03 5.89
CA ASP A 900 -9.72 12.04 4.94
C ASP A 900 -10.86 11.57 4.02
N LEU A 901 -10.73 11.76 2.70
CA LEU A 901 -11.78 11.51 1.73
C LEU A 901 -11.31 10.47 0.69
N GLU A 902 -12.09 9.40 0.51
CA GLU A 902 -11.60 8.17 -0.12
C GLU A 902 -11.22 8.33 -1.60
N GLY A 903 -10.30 7.45 -2.04
CA GLY A 903 -9.84 7.34 -3.42
C GLY A 903 -9.01 8.56 -3.83
N ASN A 904 -9.44 9.24 -4.90
CA ASN A 904 -8.74 10.41 -5.43
C ASN A 904 -9.17 11.73 -4.76
N THR A 905 -9.62 11.70 -3.50
CA THR A 905 -10.08 12.82 -2.63
C THR A 905 -9.41 14.20 -2.81
N LEU A 906 -10.11 15.26 -3.26
CA LEU A 906 -9.78 16.68 -3.01
C LEU A 906 -10.81 17.47 -2.17
N GLY A 907 -12.11 17.25 -2.32
CA GLY A 907 -13.15 18.05 -1.62
C GLY A 907 -14.59 17.54 -1.74
N ARG A 908 -15.52 18.29 -1.12
CA ARG A 908 -16.99 18.35 -1.41
C ARG A 908 -17.68 19.49 -0.63
N ALA A 909 -18.53 20.28 -1.29
CA ALA A 909 -19.41 21.28 -0.65
C ALA A 909 -20.73 20.68 -0.15
N VAL A 910 -21.01 20.77 1.16
CA VAL A 910 -22.08 20.04 1.86
C VAL A 910 -22.79 20.96 2.86
N SER A 911 -24.06 21.27 2.66
CA SER A 911 -24.91 22.02 3.61
C SER A 911 -24.43 23.41 4.11
N GLY A 912 -23.39 23.99 3.51
CA GLY A 912 -22.73 25.22 3.97
C GLY A 912 -21.35 25.00 4.59
N THR A 913 -20.91 23.76 4.74
CA THR A 913 -19.53 23.40 5.08
C THR A 913 -18.82 22.89 3.81
N ILE A 914 -17.66 23.46 3.51
CA ILE A 914 -16.74 22.89 2.51
C ILE A 914 -15.93 21.80 3.20
N TYR A 915 -16.06 20.55 2.78
CA TYR A 915 -15.11 19.51 3.19
C TYR A 915 -13.94 19.51 2.21
N ILE A 916 -12.72 19.49 2.73
CA ILE A 916 -11.48 19.37 1.94
C ILE A 916 -10.77 18.08 2.34
N ASP A 917 -10.14 17.41 1.38
CA ASP A 917 -9.36 16.21 1.64
C ASP A 917 -8.12 16.48 2.50
N ALA A 918 -7.79 15.51 3.34
CA ALA A 918 -6.66 15.54 4.24
C ALA A 918 -5.30 15.69 3.51
N ASN A 919 -5.08 14.99 2.40
CA ASN A 919 -3.76 14.82 1.78
C ASN A 919 -3.72 15.12 0.26
N ALA A 920 -4.80 15.68 -0.29
CA ALA A 920 -5.01 15.90 -1.72
C ALA A 920 -4.79 14.61 -2.53
N ALA A 921 -5.37 13.51 -2.05
CA ALA A 921 -5.23 12.15 -2.59
C ALA A 921 -3.78 11.70 -2.82
N GLY A 922 -2.89 12.05 -1.90
CA GLY A 922 -1.49 11.71 -1.96
C GLY A 922 -0.64 12.59 -2.89
N TYR A 923 -1.23 13.62 -3.53
CA TYR A 923 -0.47 14.63 -4.28
C TYR A 923 -0.18 15.90 -3.47
N GLY A 924 -0.95 16.17 -2.42
CA GLY A 924 -0.67 17.23 -1.46
C GLY A 924 -1.13 18.62 -1.84
N TRP A 925 -1.20 19.47 -0.83
CA TRP A 925 -1.75 20.82 -0.94
C TRP A 925 -0.67 21.88 -1.08
N PHE A 926 -0.63 22.55 -2.24
CA PHE A 926 0.00 23.86 -2.33
C PHE A 926 -0.88 24.88 -1.62
N VAL A 927 -0.42 25.34 -0.46
CA VAL A 927 -1.08 26.36 0.36
C VAL A 927 -0.43 27.72 0.07
N ASP A 928 -1.06 28.49 -0.82
CA ASP A 928 -0.54 29.79 -1.22
C ASP A 928 -0.65 30.84 -0.08
N ALA A 929 0.50 31.36 0.34
CA ALA A 929 0.61 32.43 1.34
C ALA A 929 0.28 33.83 0.77
N THR A 930 0.16 33.96 -0.55
CA THR A 930 -0.09 35.20 -1.29
C THR A 930 -1.04 35.00 -2.49
N PRO A 931 -2.30 34.52 -2.33
CA PRO A 931 -3.15 34.07 -3.45
C PRO A 931 -3.53 35.11 -4.52
N GLY A 932 -3.22 36.40 -4.29
CA GLY A 932 -3.38 37.47 -5.28
C GLY A 932 -2.13 37.75 -6.13
N ASP A 933 -1.03 37.06 -5.87
CA ASP A 933 0.13 36.94 -6.76
C ASP A 933 0.12 35.53 -7.37
N ASN A 934 0.76 35.35 -8.52
CA ASN A 934 0.85 34.07 -9.23
C ASN A 934 2.28 33.84 -9.72
N SER A 935 3.26 34.24 -8.90
CA SER A 935 4.69 34.29 -9.24
C SER A 935 5.29 32.88 -9.42
N GLU A 936 4.62 31.90 -8.85
CA GLU A 936 4.94 30.49 -8.76
C GLU A 936 4.54 29.73 -10.03
N PHE A 937 3.68 30.33 -10.86
CA PHE A 937 3.07 29.73 -12.05
C PHE A 937 3.39 30.52 -13.34
N GLN A 938 3.17 29.87 -14.48
CA GLN A 938 3.19 30.46 -15.82
C GLN A 938 1.86 30.21 -16.53
N VAL A 939 1.42 31.16 -17.36
CA VAL A 939 0.18 31.05 -18.14
C VAL A 939 0.30 29.92 -19.16
N GLU A 940 -0.53 28.89 -19.01
CA GLU A 940 -0.73 27.86 -20.03
C GLU A 940 -1.87 28.26 -20.98
N SER A 941 -3.02 28.60 -20.38
CA SER A 941 -4.27 28.92 -21.08
C SER A 941 -4.92 30.17 -20.50
N GLN A 942 -6.04 30.59 -21.09
CA GLN A 942 -6.78 31.79 -20.65
C GLN A 942 -7.35 31.68 -19.22
N LEU A 943 -7.53 30.47 -18.69
CA LEU A 943 -8.09 30.21 -17.35
C LEU A 943 -7.24 29.20 -16.56
N SER A 944 -5.97 28.99 -16.93
CA SER A 944 -5.11 27.97 -16.31
C SER A 944 -3.65 28.36 -16.31
N LEU A 945 -3.02 28.20 -15.14
CA LEU A 945 -1.61 28.44 -14.91
C LEU A 945 -0.95 27.11 -14.49
N ILE A 946 0.20 26.80 -15.08
CA ILE A 946 1.03 25.63 -14.69
C ILE A 946 2.17 26.13 -13.81
N ALA A 947 2.44 25.43 -12.70
CA ALA A 947 3.52 25.72 -11.79
C ALA A 947 4.90 25.68 -12.48
N LEU A 948 5.80 26.58 -12.10
CA LEU A 948 7.17 26.57 -12.58
C LEU A 948 7.95 25.43 -11.88
N PRO A 949 8.75 24.60 -12.58
CA PRO A 949 9.35 23.37 -12.02
C PRO A 949 10.34 23.50 -10.84
N GLU A 950 10.52 24.70 -10.29
CA GLU A 950 11.45 25.04 -9.20
C GLU A 950 10.70 25.80 -8.08
N THR A 951 9.37 25.66 -8.00
CA THR A 951 8.48 26.33 -7.03
C THR A 951 7.65 25.32 -6.26
N ASP A 952 7.21 25.68 -5.06
CA ASP A 952 6.52 24.76 -4.14
C ASP A 952 5.14 24.30 -4.66
N ALA A 953 4.58 24.99 -5.67
CA ALA A 953 3.37 24.58 -6.37
C ALA A 953 3.59 23.40 -7.34
N ALA A 954 4.83 23.11 -7.75
CA ALA A 954 5.10 22.07 -8.75
C ALA A 954 4.94 20.66 -8.15
N GLY A 955 3.95 19.91 -8.66
CA GLY A 955 3.63 18.56 -8.22
C GLY A 955 2.54 18.47 -7.14
N HIS A 956 2.11 19.61 -6.58
CA HIS A 956 1.06 19.69 -5.55
C HIS A 956 -0.23 20.30 -6.12
N VAL A 957 -1.37 19.96 -5.54
CA VAL A 957 -2.70 20.47 -5.90
C VAL A 957 -2.93 21.84 -5.25
N ASP A 958 -3.39 22.84 -6.01
CA ASP A 958 -3.61 24.20 -5.49
C ASP A 958 -4.86 24.27 -4.58
N LEU A 959 -4.63 24.39 -3.27
CA LEU A 959 -5.72 24.46 -2.28
C LEU A 959 -6.64 25.66 -2.52
N TRP A 960 -6.08 26.77 -2.98
CA TRP A 960 -6.86 27.97 -3.29
C TRP A 960 -7.87 27.68 -4.40
N SER A 961 -7.47 27.01 -5.48
CA SER A 961 -8.37 26.58 -6.55
C SER A 961 -9.50 25.68 -6.02
N VAL A 962 -9.22 24.69 -5.17
CA VAL A 962 -10.28 23.78 -4.67
C VAL A 962 -11.23 24.48 -3.70
N ILE A 963 -10.75 25.30 -2.77
CA ILE A 963 -11.65 26.06 -1.88
C ILE A 963 -12.49 27.07 -2.69
N MET A 964 -11.90 27.75 -3.69
CA MET A 964 -12.63 28.64 -4.60
C MET A 964 -13.70 27.90 -5.41
N HIS A 965 -13.41 26.68 -5.87
CA HIS A 965 -14.32 25.82 -6.62
C HIS A 965 -15.52 25.38 -5.75
N GLU A 966 -15.26 24.83 -4.56
CA GLU A 966 -16.31 24.37 -3.64
C GLU A 966 -17.16 25.56 -3.12
N LEU A 967 -16.54 26.72 -2.93
CA LEU A 967 -17.27 27.96 -2.64
C LEU A 967 -18.15 28.40 -3.81
N GLY A 968 -17.72 28.15 -5.05
CA GLY A 968 -18.54 28.31 -6.25
C GLY A 968 -19.83 27.51 -6.16
N HIS A 969 -19.78 26.24 -5.74
CA HIS A 969 -20.98 25.42 -5.54
C HIS A 969 -21.93 25.97 -4.47
N LEU A 970 -21.40 26.40 -3.31
CA LEU A 970 -22.19 27.02 -2.24
C LEU A 970 -22.79 28.38 -2.65
N LEU A 971 -22.13 29.11 -3.56
CA LEU A 971 -22.64 30.35 -4.17
C LEU A 971 -23.61 30.11 -5.34
N GLY A 972 -23.83 28.86 -5.74
CA GLY A 972 -24.83 28.44 -6.72
C GLY A 972 -24.31 28.14 -8.13
N TYR A 973 -23.00 28.19 -8.37
CA TYR A 973 -22.38 27.78 -9.65
C TYR A 973 -22.34 26.25 -9.79
N GLU A 974 -22.20 25.75 -11.02
CA GLU A 974 -22.12 24.32 -11.34
C GLU A 974 -20.73 23.99 -11.91
N HIS A 975 -20.45 22.70 -12.12
CA HIS A 975 -19.27 22.26 -12.87
C HIS A 975 -19.30 22.76 -14.33
N GLU A 976 -18.13 23.11 -14.88
CA GLU A 976 -17.95 23.54 -16.28
C GLU A 976 -16.77 22.83 -16.95
N ASP A 977 -16.82 22.65 -18.28
CA ASP A 977 -15.80 21.95 -19.07
C ASP A 977 -14.40 22.61 -19.04
N THR A 978 -14.31 23.87 -18.59
CA THR A 978 -13.05 24.65 -18.48
C THR A 978 -13.10 25.66 -17.34
N GLY A 979 -11.93 26.02 -16.79
CA GLY A 979 -11.80 27.09 -15.79
C GLY A 979 -11.83 26.58 -14.35
N LEU A 980 -12.19 27.44 -13.40
CA LEU A 980 -12.22 27.13 -11.97
C LEU A 980 -13.16 25.96 -11.64
N MET A 981 -14.32 25.89 -12.30
CA MET A 981 -15.36 24.91 -11.99
C MET A 981 -15.16 23.55 -12.68
N GLN A 982 -13.95 23.20 -13.12
CA GLN A 982 -13.67 21.85 -13.61
C GLN A 982 -13.75 20.80 -12.50
N ASP A 983 -14.41 19.68 -12.80
CA ASP A 983 -14.61 18.49 -11.95
C ASP A 983 -13.34 17.86 -11.36
N THR A 984 -12.18 18.18 -11.94
CA THR A 984 -10.88 17.57 -11.68
C THR A 984 -9.78 18.63 -11.73
N LEU A 985 -8.85 18.56 -10.77
CA LEU A 985 -7.70 19.47 -10.69
C LEU A 985 -6.38 18.68 -10.77
N PRO A 986 -5.60 18.81 -11.86
CA PRO A 986 -4.29 18.18 -11.94
C PRO A 986 -3.29 18.84 -10.96
N PRO A 987 -2.35 18.07 -10.38
CA PRO A 987 -1.27 18.63 -9.58
C PRO A 987 -0.37 19.55 -10.41
N GLY A 988 0.12 20.63 -9.79
CA GLY A 988 0.88 21.68 -10.47
C GLY A 988 0.04 22.64 -11.32
N VAL A 989 -1.29 22.62 -11.20
CA VAL A 989 -2.19 23.52 -11.93
C VAL A 989 -3.00 24.40 -10.96
N ARG A 990 -3.05 25.70 -11.25
CA ARG A 990 -4.04 26.64 -10.71
C ARG A 990 -5.07 26.96 -11.78
N ARG A 991 -6.36 26.91 -11.43
CA ARG A 991 -7.46 27.35 -12.30
C ARG A 991 -7.93 28.73 -11.87
N LEU A 992 -8.20 29.61 -12.84
CA LEU A 992 -8.70 30.95 -12.58
C LEU A 992 -10.19 31.05 -12.95
N PRO A 993 -10.99 31.83 -12.20
CA PRO A 993 -12.39 32.07 -12.53
C PRO A 993 -12.58 33.13 -13.62
N ASP A 994 -13.57 32.92 -14.50
CA ASP A 994 -13.84 33.71 -15.71
C ASP A 994 -14.07 35.22 -15.51
N TRP A 995 -14.35 35.69 -14.30
CA TRP A 995 -14.42 37.12 -14.00
C TRP A 995 -13.04 37.80 -13.82
N GLU A 996 -11.96 37.05 -13.66
CA GLU A 996 -10.58 37.59 -13.57
C GLU A 996 -9.94 37.87 -14.95
N LEU A 997 -10.70 37.68 -16.04
CA LEU A 997 -10.33 37.93 -17.45
C LEU A 997 -10.02 39.39 -17.84
N ASN A 998 -9.60 40.23 -16.89
CA ASN A 998 -8.97 41.53 -17.16
C ASN A 998 -7.43 41.43 -17.34
N ILE A 999 -6.87 40.22 -17.36
CA ILE A 999 -5.51 39.97 -17.89
C ILE A 999 -5.59 40.03 -19.44
N ASP A 1000 -4.83 40.95 -20.05
CA ASP A 1000 -4.93 41.34 -21.47
C ASP A 1000 -4.39 40.27 -22.45
N LEU A 1001 -5.14 39.17 -22.61
CA LEU A 1001 -4.96 38.17 -23.66
C LEU A 1001 -5.70 38.60 -24.94
N GLY A 1002 -5.05 39.50 -25.69
CA GLY A 1002 -5.69 40.23 -26.79
C GLY A 1002 -6.23 39.38 -27.96
N ASN A 1003 -7.55 39.46 -28.17
CA ASN A 1003 -8.30 39.09 -29.37
C ASN A 1003 -8.13 37.66 -29.92
N ASN A 1004 -9.09 36.78 -29.61
CA ASN A 1004 -10.01 36.23 -30.61
C ASN A 1004 -11.32 35.76 -29.94
N SER A 1005 -12.42 35.72 -30.70
CA SER A 1005 -13.80 35.59 -30.21
C SER A 1005 -14.57 34.44 -30.85
N LEU A 1006 -15.71 34.05 -30.26
CA LEU A 1006 -16.98 33.51 -30.83
C LEU A 1006 -17.52 32.28 -30.05
N PRO A 1007 -18.84 31.96 -30.08
CA PRO A 1007 -20.03 32.72 -30.50
C PRO A 1007 -21.23 32.69 -29.50
N GLU A 1008 -22.28 33.49 -29.75
CA GLU A 1008 -23.54 33.53 -28.98
C GLU A 1008 -24.62 32.57 -29.57
N GLU A 1009 -25.06 31.50 -28.89
CA GLU A 1009 -26.29 30.73 -29.27
C GLU A 1009 -27.15 30.15 -28.09
N ALA A 1010 -27.11 30.72 -26.88
CA ALA A 1010 -27.85 30.20 -25.71
C ALA A 1010 -29.26 30.79 -25.46
N ASP A 1011 -29.60 31.94 -26.05
CA ASP A 1011 -30.66 32.85 -25.57
C ASP A 1011 -32.11 32.48 -25.97
N SER A 1012 -32.39 31.21 -26.29
CA SER A 1012 -33.66 30.77 -26.91
C SER A 1012 -34.60 29.92 -26.03
N PHE A 1013 -34.12 29.39 -24.90
CA PHE A 1013 -34.86 28.38 -24.12
C PHE A 1013 -36.11 28.94 -23.40
N PHE A 1014 -35.95 30.07 -22.69
CA PHE A 1014 -36.93 30.59 -21.72
C PHE A 1014 -38.24 31.15 -22.32
N LEU A 1015 -38.37 31.23 -23.65
CA LEU A 1015 -39.59 31.70 -24.31
C LEU A 1015 -40.72 30.66 -24.42
N THR A 1016 -40.48 29.39 -24.04
CA THR A 1016 -41.39 28.27 -24.34
C THR A 1016 -42.33 27.84 -23.21
N ILE A 1017 -42.01 28.16 -21.95
CA ILE A 1017 -42.64 27.54 -20.76
C ILE A 1017 -44.03 28.13 -20.39
N GLN A 1018 -44.49 29.21 -21.04
CA GLN A 1018 -45.76 29.87 -20.65
C GLN A 1018 -47.07 29.18 -21.08
N ASP A 1019 -47.07 28.20 -21.99
CA ASP A 1019 -48.27 27.78 -22.74
C ASP A 1019 -48.87 26.39 -22.37
N GLN A 1020 -48.66 25.89 -21.14
CA GLN A 1020 -49.15 24.57 -20.69
C GLN A 1020 -49.95 24.58 -19.36
N THR A 1021 -50.40 25.74 -18.87
CA THR A 1021 -51.18 25.82 -17.61
C THR A 1021 -52.71 25.78 -17.83
N ASN A 1022 -53.28 24.59 -18.12
CA ASN A 1022 -54.74 24.39 -18.09
C ASN A 1022 -55.15 22.91 -17.93
N LEU A 1023 -56.23 22.66 -17.16
CA LEU A 1023 -56.90 21.36 -16.91
C LEU A 1023 -56.09 20.36 -16.02
N VAL A 1024 -56.59 19.77 -14.93
CA VAL A 1024 -57.88 19.83 -14.18
C VAL A 1024 -57.57 19.63 -12.68
N PRO A 1025 -58.29 20.29 -11.73
CA PRO A 1025 -58.10 20.02 -10.30
C PRO A 1025 -58.88 18.79 -9.79
N PHE A 1026 -58.20 17.83 -9.16
CA PHE A 1026 -58.42 17.41 -7.75
C PHE A 1026 -57.46 16.29 -7.33
#